data_AF-A0A7S0U8S7-F1
#
_entry.id   AF-A0A7S0U8S7-F1
#
_cell.length_a   1.000
_cell.length_b   1.000
_cell.length_c   1.000
_cell.angle_alpha   90.00
_cell.angle_beta   90.00
_cell.angle_gamma   90.00
#
_symmetry.space_group_name_H-M   'P 1'
#
loop_
_entity.id
_entity.type
_entity.pdbx_description
1 polymer ?
#
loop_
_entity_poly.entity_id
_entity_poly.type
_entity_poly.pdbx_seq_one_letter_code
_entity_poly.pdbx_strand_id
1 'polypeptide(L)'
;GDERGFIEAKEKKVLVQQGIKLFNLKGKKGIEMLVSSGHIERTPLSIAHFFHSNTDLDKRAVGDYMGEADELNKGVLYAYVDLMSFEDLTIDGALRKFLSGFWLPGEAQKIDRMMEKFAERFCGCTGAFANADTAYVLAYSIIMLNTDAHSPKVAKKMTKDEFLRNNRGINDGADLPAEYLGGIYDRITASGFKVDGNEETAPTAGGVALGSHQERYRAEAQQLMTTAQGQLRKAAETSADTKGVFHRASQVDHVRHMLEATWAPMLAALSRLMEELADARVCGQCLQAVVSSINVLSLFRMESQRDAYVASLTTFTRLETIGGGVKELRQKNVEAIKAVVQVARTAGNHLGASWFPVLRCISLLDRLHLIASGQAPAHSGDVLGVEEANTALIEQVDTSDVDRIFSNSSLLSDEAIVDFVRHLCSISREEIESNPAAPRVFCMQKIVEITYFNMSRIRIVWSKIWSILRLHFEGVALGPNPQLAMYAIDSMRQLALKFLEKDELTSFHFQRDFLKPFDHVIAHSRVTETKELAIRCLTVIVLSCARNIRSGWKNTFQALTVAARDQNQGIVQLSYDLLCRIVNEFFPHIIGDRSFGSVGYVDCINCLCAYAANDKLGDKSIFAIDMLSRCTALFMASSRPSDTQPHHDSAPGRTESSPDRGAHHPAGGGQEDG
;
A
#
# COMPACT_ATOMS: atom_id res chain seq x y z
N GLY A 1 51.09 35.41 12.82
CA GLY A 1 49.86 35.18 12.03
C GLY A 1 49.50 33.71 11.98
N ASP A 2 50.47 32.85 11.70
CA ASP A 2 50.26 31.44 11.32
C ASP A 2 49.91 30.48 12.49
N GLU A 3 50.45 30.73 13.69
CA GLU A 3 50.30 29.83 14.84
C GLU A 3 48.88 29.82 15.44
N ARG A 4 48.17 30.97 15.41
CA ARG A 4 46.77 31.07 15.86
C ARG A 4 45.82 30.31 14.92
N GLY A 5 46.02 30.44 13.60
CA GLY A 5 45.22 29.71 12.61
C GLY A 5 45.42 28.18 12.70
N PHE A 6 46.63 27.73 13.03
CA PHE A 6 46.92 26.31 13.25
C PHE A 6 46.24 25.73 14.51
N ILE A 7 46.24 26.49 15.62
CA ILE A 7 45.57 26.08 16.86
C ILE A 7 44.05 26.04 16.67
N GLU A 8 43.46 27.08 16.07
CA GLU A 8 42.03 27.14 15.76
C GLU A 8 41.59 26.01 14.82
N ALA A 9 42.37 25.69 13.78
CA ALA A 9 42.09 24.57 12.88
C ALA A 9 42.16 23.21 13.59
N LYS A 10 43.10 23.05 14.55
CA LYS A 10 43.24 21.82 15.34
C LYS A 10 42.07 21.64 16.32
N GLU A 11 41.66 22.70 17.00
CA GLU A 11 40.49 22.69 17.89
C GLU A 11 39.20 22.38 17.12
N LYS A 12 39.02 23.01 15.96
CA LYS A 12 37.90 22.74 15.05
C LYS A 12 37.85 21.25 14.64
N LYS A 13 39.01 20.67 14.30
CA LYS A 13 39.11 19.25 13.92
C LYS A 13 38.76 18.31 15.08
N VAL A 14 39.14 18.64 16.31
CA VAL A 14 38.82 17.84 17.50
C VAL A 14 37.32 17.87 17.78
N LEU A 15 36.68 19.04 17.69
CA LEU A 15 35.23 19.18 17.90
C LEU A 15 34.42 18.41 16.84
N VAL A 16 34.81 18.48 15.57
CA VAL A 16 34.19 17.66 14.50
C VAL A 16 34.31 16.17 14.80
N GLN A 17 35.48 15.71 15.23
CA GLN A 17 35.70 14.30 15.56
C GLN A 17 34.90 13.85 16.79
N GLN A 18 34.72 14.71 17.80
CA GLN A 18 33.83 14.45 18.93
C GLN A 18 32.36 14.38 18.47
N GLY A 19 31.94 15.29 17.59
CA GLY A 19 30.61 15.28 16.99
C GLY A 19 30.33 14.02 16.17
N ILE A 20 31.29 13.56 15.36
CA ILE A 20 31.21 12.30 14.60
C ILE A 20 31.08 11.09 15.54
N LYS A 21 31.91 11.00 16.58
CA LYS A 21 31.80 9.94 17.58
C LYS A 21 30.44 9.93 18.27
N LEU A 22 29.93 11.12 18.61
CA LEU A 22 28.61 11.25 19.22
C LEU A 22 27.49 10.90 18.23
N PHE A 23 27.63 11.25 16.95
CA PHE A 23 26.68 10.88 15.89
C PHE A 23 26.60 9.36 15.72
N ASN A 24 27.75 8.69 15.61
CA ASN A 24 27.81 7.23 15.46
C ASN A 24 27.16 6.49 16.64
N LEU A 25 27.13 7.10 17.83
CA LEU A 25 26.46 6.53 19.00
C LEU A 25 24.98 6.95 19.14
N LYS A 26 24.70 8.22 18.84
CA LYS A 26 23.40 8.90 19.03
C LYS A 26 23.22 9.98 17.96
N GLY A 27 22.72 9.58 16.79
CA GLY A 27 22.63 10.44 15.59
C GLY A 27 22.13 11.87 15.85
N LYS A 28 20.96 12.02 16.49
CA LYS A 28 20.38 13.35 16.79
C LYS A 28 21.30 14.23 17.65
N LYS A 29 21.89 13.68 18.70
CA LYS A 29 22.79 14.42 19.61
C LYS A 29 24.09 14.80 18.92
N GLY A 30 24.60 13.95 18.02
CA GLY A 30 25.78 14.26 17.22
C GLY A 30 25.55 15.45 16.30
N ILE A 31 24.42 15.48 15.58
CA ILE A 31 24.04 16.63 14.74
C ILE A 31 23.86 17.89 15.59
N GLU A 32 23.17 17.82 16.74
CA GLU A 32 23.01 18.97 17.64
C GLU A 32 24.35 19.55 18.12
N MET A 33 25.33 18.68 18.42
CA MET A 33 26.68 19.11 18.79
C MET A 33 27.40 19.80 17.63
N LEU A 34 27.33 19.23 16.42
CA LEU A 34 27.96 19.80 15.22
C LEU A 34 27.32 21.14 14.82
N VAL A 35 26.01 21.29 15.04
CA VAL A 35 25.28 22.55 14.85
C VAL A 35 25.67 23.59 15.89
N SER A 36 25.65 23.22 17.18
CA SER A 36 25.95 24.16 18.28
C SER A 36 27.41 24.61 18.32
N SER A 37 28.33 23.81 17.78
CA SER A 37 29.73 24.18 17.55
C SER A 37 29.96 25.00 16.26
N GLY A 38 28.91 25.27 15.48
CA GLY A 38 28.98 26.08 14.25
C GLY A 38 29.71 25.40 13.09
N HIS A 39 29.79 24.07 13.07
CA HIS A 39 30.46 23.31 12.01
C HIS A 39 29.54 22.93 10.85
N ILE A 40 28.26 22.74 11.13
CA ILE A 40 27.21 22.55 10.13
C ILE A 40 26.02 23.44 10.47
N GLU A 41 25.27 23.85 9.47
CA GLU A 41 24.00 24.53 9.69
C GLU A 41 22.90 23.50 9.97
N ARG A 42 21.88 23.90 10.73
CA ARG A 42 20.69 23.06 10.98
C ARG A 42 19.74 23.07 9.77
N THR A 43 20.28 22.83 8.58
CA THR A 43 19.54 22.78 7.32
C THR A 43 19.72 21.41 6.67
N PRO A 44 18.69 20.87 5.99
CA PRO A 44 18.78 19.59 5.30
C PRO A 44 20.00 19.45 4.39
N LEU A 45 20.26 20.48 3.59
CA LEU A 45 21.34 20.51 2.62
C LEU A 45 22.72 20.51 3.29
N SER A 46 22.92 21.29 4.36
CA SER A 46 24.19 21.32 5.08
C SER A 46 24.53 19.97 5.71
N ILE A 47 23.55 19.29 6.30
CA ILE A 47 23.74 17.97 6.91
C ILE A 47 23.99 16.91 5.82
N ALA A 48 23.26 16.96 4.70
CA ALA A 48 23.48 16.06 3.57
C ALA A 48 24.89 16.18 2.97
N HIS A 49 25.39 17.40 2.77
CA HIS A 49 26.78 17.63 2.36
C HIS A 49 27.78 17.08 3.36
N PHE A 50 27.51 17.24 4.66
CA PHE A 50 28.36 16.68 5.71
C PHE A 50 28.41 15.14 5.63
N PHE A 51 27.28 14.46 5.37
CA PHE A 51 27.26 13.00 5.19
C PHE A 51 28.03 12.54 3.96
N HIS A 52 27.92 13.23 2.82
CA HIS A 52 28.71 12.89 1.61
C HIS A 52 30.22 13.14 1.78
N SER A 53 30.61 14.14 2.57
CA SER A 53 32.01 14.59 2.67
C SER A 53 32.84 13.86 3.72
N ASN A 54 32.21 13.17 4.69
CA ASN A 54 32.91 12.58 5.84
C ASN A 54 32.86 11.05 5.83
N THR A 55 33.99 10.42 5.54
CA THR A 55 34.13 8.95 5.50
C THR A 55 34.19 8.29 6.89
N ASP A 56 34.42 9.06 7.95
CA ASP A 56 34.53 8.56 9.34
C ASP A 56 33.15 8.28 9.98
N LEU A 57 32.06 8.63 9.29
CA LEU A 57 30.70 8.38 9.75
C LEU A 57 30.36 6.90 9.64
N ASP A 58 29.72 6.36 10.67
CA ASP A 58 29.16 5.01 10.62
C ASP A 58 27.99 5.00 9.62
N LYS A 59 28.14 4.24 8.54
CA LYS A 59 27.13 4.04 7.51
C LYS A 59 25.78 3.57 8.07
N ARG A 60 25.77 2.83 9.19
CA ARG A 60 24.56 2.41 9.90
C ARG A 60 23.87 3.60 10.56
N ALA A 61 24.63 4.46 11.25
CA ALA A 61 24.10 5.65 11.89
C ALA A 61 23.57 6.67 10.86
N VAL A 62 24.25 6.82 9.71
CA VAL A 62 23.78 7.65 8.59
C VAL A 62 22.45 7.15 8.04
N GLY A 63 22.34 5.84 7.78
CA GLY A 63 21.11 5.21 7.33
C GLY A 63 19.98 5.36 8.35
N ASP A 64 20.24 5.06 9.62
CA ASP A 64 19.24 5.18 10.68
C ASP A 64 18.72 6.62 10.82
N TYR A 65 19.62 7.60 10.82
CA TYR A 65 19.27 9.02 10.90
C TYR A 65 18.43 9.47 9.71
N MET A 66 18.83 9.18 8.47
CA MET A 66 18.05 9.56 7.28
C MET A 66 16.71 8.81 7.17
N GLY A 67 16.62 7.63 7.79
CA GLY A 67 15.41 6.83 7.82
C GLY A 67 14.33 7.35 8.76
N GLU A 68 14.65 8.21 9.75
CA GLU A 68 13.69 8.70 10.75
C GLU A 68 12.50 9.47 10.14
N ALA A 69 11.37 9.47 10.84
CA ALA A 69 10.12 10.09 10.37
C ALA A 69 10.02 11.60 10.62
N ASP A 70 10.99 12.19 11.30
CA ASP A 70 11.03 13.63 11.58
C ASP A 70 11.27 14.43 10.29
N GLU A 71 10.65 15.61 10.17
CA GLU A 71 10.72 16.46 8.97
C GLU A 71 12.15 16.87 8.58
N LEU A 72 13.01 17.14 9.57
CA LEU A 72 14.42 17.43 9.29
C LEU A 72 15.12 16.22 8.68
N ASN A 73 14.90 15.02 9.23
CA ASN A 73 15.53 13.78 8.78
C ASN A 73 15.09 13.40 7.37
N LYS A 74 13.78 13.51 7.06
CA LYS A 74 13.25 13.36 5.69
C LYS A 74 13.88 14.37 4.75
N GLY A 75 13.96 15.64 5.15
CA GLY A 75 14.61 16.68 4.36
C GLY A 75 16.07 16.34 4.06
N VAL A 76 16.81 15.84 5.05
CA VAL A 76 18.21 15.42 4.90
C VAL A 76 18.33 14.25 3.91
N LEU A 77 17.46 13.23 4.03
CA LEU A 77 17.39 12.14 3.05
C LEU A 77 17.19 12.71 1.64
N TYR A 78 16.23 13.63 1.47
CA TYR A 78 15.89 14.17 0.16
C TYR A 78 17.08 14.93 -0.43
N ALA A 79 17.67 15.85 0.34
CA ALA A 79 18.87 16.58 -0.07
C ALA A 79 20.05 15.63 -0.36
N TYR A 80 20.25 14.59 0.45
CA TYR A 80 21.32 13.62 0.25
C TYR A 80 21.18 12.88 -1.08
N VAL A 81 19.97 12.43 -1.43
CA VAL A 81 19.71 11.74 -2.70
C VAL A 81 19.77 12.71 -3.88
N ASP A 82 19.28 13.95 -3.71
CA ASP A 82 19.30 14.97 -4.77
C ASP A 82 20.71 15.42 -5.16
N LEU A 83 21.68 15.28 -4.25
CA LEU A 83 23.12 15.48 -4.54
C LEU A 83 23.73 14.35 -5.39
N MET A 84 23.03 13.22 -5.59
CA MET A 84 23.49 12.11 -6.41
C MET A 84 23.01 12.27 -7.86
N SER A 85 23.89 12.01 -8.83
CA SER A 85 23.51 11.84 -10.24
C SER A 85 23.45 10.34 -10.60
N PHE A 86 22.38 9.96 -11.30
CA PHE A 86 22.15 8.60 -11.82
C PHE A 86 22.08 8.57 -13.35
N GLU A 87 22.51 9.64 -14.01
CA GLU A 87 22.63 9.69 -15.48
C GLU A 87 23.50 8.53 -15.99
N ASP A 88 23.10 7.96 -17.13
CA ASP A 88 23.75 6.84 -17.81
C ASP A 88 23.91 5.54 -17.00
N LEU A 89 23.26 5.42 -15.83
CA LEU A 89 23.26 4.20 -15.03
C LEU A 89 21.99 3.38 -15.28
N THR A 90 22.14 2.05 -15.33
CA THR A 90 20.99 1.15 -15.16
C THR A 90 20.47 1.25 -13.71
N ILE A 91 19.21 0.89 -13.47
CA ILE A 91 18.62 0.97 -12.13
C ILE A 91 19.42 0.17 -11.10
N ASP A 92 19.97 -1.00 -11.46
CA ASP A 92 20.81 -1.80 -10.57
C ASP A 92 22.16 -1.13 -10.28
N GLY A 93 22.75 -0.42 -11.25
CA GLY A 93 23.97 0.38 -11.05
C GLY A 93 23.72 1.63 -10.19
N ALA A 94 22.62 2.34 -10.44
CA ALA A 94 22.19 3.46 -9.62
C ALA A 94 21.90 3.02 -8.18
N LEU A 95 21.24 1.87 -7.99
CA LEU A 95 20.94 1.32 -6.68
C LEU A 95 22.22 0.91 -5.94
N ARG A 96 23.22 0.32 -6.63
CA ARG A 96 24.55 0.08 -6.05
C ARG A 96 25.22 1.36 -5.57
N LYS A 97 25.20 2.41 -6.39
CA LYS A 97 25.76 3.71 -6.05
C LYS A 97 25.04 4.30 -4.83
N PHE A 98 23.72 4.26 -4.83
CA PHE A 98 22.87 4.73 -3.72
C PHE A 98 23.20 4.03 -2.39
N LEU A 99 23.22 2.70 -2.40
CA LEU A 99 23.46 1.87 -1.22
C LEU A 99 24.94 1.82 -0.77
N SER A 100 25.87 2.43 -1.52
CA SER A 100 27.28 2.47 -1.12
C SER A 100 27.56 3.46 0.02
N GLY A 101 26.72 4.49 0.17
CA GLY A 101 26.93 5.59 1.11
C GLY A 101 26.42 5.33 2.53
N PHE A 102 25.48 4.39 2.72
CA PHE A 102 24.86 4.11 4.01
C PHE A 102 24.34 2.67 4.06
N TRP A 103 23.98 2.19 5.25
CA TRP A 103 23.35 0.88 5.42
C TRP A 103 21.83 1.02 5.52
N LEU A 104 21.07 0.20 4.79
CA LEU A 104 19.60 0.25 4.89
C LEU A 104 19.17 -0.19 6.29
N PRO A 105 18.32 0.59 6.97
CA PRO A 105 17.75 0.19 8.25
C PRO A 105 16.92 -1.10 8.11
N GLY A 106 16.77 -1.86 9.20
CA GLY A 106 15.95 -3.08 9.21
C GLY A 106 14.43 -2.84 9.28
N GLU A 107 14.01 -1.61 9.63
CA GLU A 107 12.60 -1.25 9.74
C GLU A 107 11.99 -0.98 8.36
N ALA A 108 10.93 -1.71 8.00
CA ALA A 108 10.29 -1.63 6.68
C ALA A 108 9.92 -0.20 6.25
N GLN A 109 9.42 0.62 7.18
CA GLN A 109 9.02 2.01 6.94
C GLN A 109 10.21 2.93 6.60
N LYS A 110 11.39 2.67 7.18
CA LYS A 110 12.60 3.44 6.88
C LYS A 110 13.12 3.09 5.48
N ILE A 111 13.12 1.79 5.14
CA ILE A 111 13.46 1.31 3.79
C ILE A 111 12.51 1.92 2.76
N ASP A 112 11.20 1.93 3.04
CA ASP A 112 10.17 2.47 2.15
C ASP A 112 10.47 3.92 1.75
N ARG A 113 10.69 4.81 2.73
CA ARG A 113 11.06 6.21 2.49
C ARG A 113 12.31 6.36 1.63
N MET A 114 13.35 5.56 1.90
CA MET A 114 14.60 5.62 1.14
C MET A 114 14.42 5.15 -0.31
N MET A 115 13.66 4.08 -0.52
CA MET A 115 13.39 3.54 -1.85
C MET A 115 12.47 4.46 -2.66
N GLU A 116 11.49 5.11 -2.02
CA GLU A 116 10.66 6.12 -2.66
C GLU A 116 11.50 7.29 -3.18
N LYS A 117 12.37 7.85 -2.33
CA LYS A 117 13.22 8.97 -2.74
C LYS A 117 14.26 8.57 -3.80
N PHE A 118 14.80 7.35 -3.72
CA PHE A 118 15.68 6.81 -4.76
C PHE A 118 14.97 6.71 -6.11
N ALA A 119 13.75 6.15 -6.13
CA ALA A 119 12.97 5.96 -7.35
C ALA A 119 12.56 7.29 -7.99
N GLU A 120 12.15 8.27 -7.19
CA GLU A 120 11.90 9.65 -7.64
C GLU A 120 13.15 10.21 -8.36
N ARG A 121 14.32 10.17 -7.70
CA ARG A 121 15.56 10.72 -8.26
C ARG A 121 16.01 9.98 -9.52
N PHE A 122 15.93 8.65 -9.53
CA PHE A 122 16.32 7.84 -10.68
C PHE A 122 15.47 8.17 -11.91
N CYS A 123 14.14 8.25 -11.75
CA CYS A 123 13.24 8.62 -12.84
C CYS A 123 13.47 10.07 -13.30
N GLY A 124 13.70 10.99 -12.36
CA GLY A 124 14.04 12.39 -12.69
C GLY A 124 15.34 12.55 -13.48
N CYS A 125 16.34 11.68 -13.26
CA CYS A 125 17.60 11.71 -14.00
C CYS A 125 17.53 11.00 -15.37
N THR A 126 16.77 9.90 -15.48
CA THR A 126 16.89 9.00 -16.64
C THR A 126 15.66 8.97 -17.54
N GLY A 127 14.47 9.28 -17.03
CA GLY A 127 13.21 9.10 -17.76
C GLY A 127 12.95 7.67 -18.26
N ALA A 128 13.64 6.66 -17.70
CA ALA A 128 13.69 5.31 -18.25
C ALA A 128 12.39 4.50 -18.10
N PHE A 129 11.47 4.95 -17.23
CA PHE A 129 10.22 4.26 -16.92
C PHE A 129 9.02 5.19 -17.11
N ALA A 130 7.82 4.61 -17.18
CA ALA A 130 6.59 5.40 -17.28
C ALA A 130 6.40 6.34 -16.07
N ASN A 131 6.85 5.92 -14.89
CA ASN A 131 6.76 6.66 -13.64
C ASN A 131 7.73 6.10 -12.57
N ALA A 132 7.81 6.78 -11.42
CA ALA A 132 8.63 6.37 -10.28
C ALA A 132 8.09 5.13 -9.55
N ASP A 133 6.80 4.79 -9.65
CA ASP A 133 6.26 3.55 -9.08
C ASP A 133 6.94 2.31 -9.70
N THR A 134 7.21 2.35 -11.01
CA THR A 134 7.94 1.28 -11.70
C THR A 134 9.37 1.12 -11.17
N ALA A 135 10.11 2.24 -11.01
CA ALA A 135 11.46 2.20 -10.44
C ALA A 135 11.46 1.70 -8.99
N TYR A 136 10.49 2.15 -8.19
CA TYR A 136 10.32 1.75 -6.80
C TYR A 136 10.06 0.24 -6.68
N VAL A 137 9.08 -0.31 -7.41
CA VAL A 137 8.77 -1.75 -7.39
C VAL A 137 9.97 -2.57 -7.87
N LEU A 138 10.64 -2.13 -8.94
CA LEU A 138 11.79 -2.83 -9.48
C LEU A 138 12.99 -2.78 -8.53
N ALA A 139 13.24 -1.67 -7.82
CA ALA A 139 14.30 -1.57 -6.82
C ALA A 139 14.10 -2.57 -5.68
N TYR A 140 12.87 -2.71 -5.16
CA TYR A 140 12.53 -3.76 -4.19
C TYR A 140 12.76 -5.16 -4.73
N SER A 141 12.32 -5.41 -5.96
CA SER A 141 12.52 -6.68 -6.66
C SER A 141 14.00 -7.05 -6.78
N ILE A 142 14.86 -6.06 -7.05
CA ILE A 142 16.32 -6.21 -7.12
C ILE A 142 16.92 -6.51 -5.74
N ILE A 143 16.49 -5.82 -4.67
CA ILE A 143 16.97 -6.09 -3.30
C ILE A 143 16.58 -7.50 -2.85
N MET A 144 15.34 -7.92 -3.15
CA MET A 144 14.87 -9.28 -2.89
C MET A 144 15.69 -10.31 -3.68
N LEU A 145 15.96 -10.06 -4.97
CA LEU A 145 16.79 -10.94 -5.78
C LEU A 145 18.22 -11.04 -5.24
N ASN A 146 18.82 -9.93 -4.79
CA ASN A 146 20.15 -9.95 -4.17
C ASN A 146 20.17 -10.82 -2.91
N THR A 147 19.14 -10.69 -2.06
CA THR A 147 19.00 -11.52 -0.85
C THR A 147 18.82 -12.98 -1.20
N ASP A 148 17.92 -13.28 -2.15
CA ASP A 148 17.66 -14.62 -2.64
C ASP A 148 18.95 -15.27 -3.15
N ALA A 149 19.66 -14.62 -4.08
CA ALA A 149 20.85 -15.16 -4.72
C ALA A 149 22.02 -15.39 -3.77
N HIS A 150 22.28 -14.46 -2.84
CA HIS A 150 23.51 -14.45 -2.03
C HIS A 150 23.35 -14.92 -0.59
N SER A 151 22.12 -15.05 -0.06
CA SER A 151 21.91 -15.52 1.31
C SER A 151 22.03 -17.04 1.42
N PRO A 152 22.85 -17.60 2.34
CA PRO A 152 22.93 -19.05 2.55
C PRO A 152 21.64 -19.63 3.14
N LYS A 153 20.75 -18.80 3.71
CA LYS A 153 19.47 -19.24 4.30
C LYS A 153 18.42 -19.62 3.27
N VAL A 154 18.60 -19.21 2.00
CA VAL A 154 17.65 -19.49 0.93
C VAL A 154 18.11 -20.73 0.17
N ALA A 155 17.43 -21.86 0.39
CA ALA A 155 17.79 -23.16 -0.19
C ALA A 155 17.46 -23.27 -1.69
N LYS A 156 16.29 -22.76 -2.12
CA LYS A 156 15.88 -22.72 -3.53
C LYS A 156 15.93 -21.28 -4.02
N LYS A 157 16.87 -21.01 -4.94
CA LYS A 157 17.07 -19.69 -5.55
C LYS A 157 16.04 -19.42 -6.65
N MET A 158 15.68 -18.16 -6.81
CA MET A 158 14.82 -17.66 -7.87
C MET A 158 15.52 -17.79 -9.22
N THR A 159 14.83 -18.39 -10.19
CA THR A 159 15.31 -18.50 -11.57
C THR A 159 15.09 -17.20 -12.35
N LYS A 160 15.82 -17.02 -13.46
CA LYS A 160 15.66 -15.86 -14.35
C LYS A 160 14.21 -15.72 -14.84
N ASP A 161 13.58 -16.83 -15.23
CA ASP A 161 12.18 -16.84 -15.68
C ASP A 161 11.19 -16.50 -14.57
N GLU A 162 11.43 -16.93 -13.33
CA GLU A 162 10.64 -16.51 -12.17
C GLU A 162 10.81 -15.00 -11.92
N PHE A 163 12.03 -14.46 -12.00
CA PHE A 163 12.27 -13.02 -11.86
C PHE A 163 11.54 -12.21 -12.93
N LEU A 164 11.59 -12.61 -14.20
CA LEU A 164 10.85 -11.93 -15.27
C LEU A 164 9.33 -12.00 -15.04
N ARG A 165 8.82 -13.16 -14.63
CA ARG A 165 7.38 -13.36 -14.36
C ARG A 165 6.89 -12.51 -13.19
N ASN A 166 7.69 -12.41 -12.14
CA ASN A 166 7.36 -11.65 -10.92
C ASN A 166 7.29 -10.13 -11.19
N ASN A 167 7.93 -9.65 -12.25
CA ASN A 167 7.98 -8.23 -12.63
C ASN A 167 7.09 -7.91 -13.85
N ARG A 168 6.14 -8.76 -14.22
CA ARG A 168 5.17 -8.44 -15.28
C ARG A 168 4.18 -7.35 -14.86
N GLY A 169 3.82 -6.48 -15.78
CA GLY A 169 2.83 -5.42 -15.60
C GLY A 169 3.26 -4.24 -14.73
N ILE A 170 4.52 -4.19 -14.26
CA ILE A 170 4.97 -3.17 -13.31
C ILE A 170 5.16 -1.77 -13.94
N ASN A 171 5.11 -1.65 -15.27
CA ASN A 171 5.29 -0.40 -15.99
C ASN A 171 3.94 0.20 -16.42
N ASP A 172 3.16 0.68 -15.44
CA ASP A 172 1.80 1.21 -15.63
C ASP A 172 0.85 0.21 -16.35
N GLY A 173 0.95 -1.07 -15.96
CA GLY A 173 0.20 -2.17 -16.57
C GLY A 173 0.89 -2.85 -17.75
N ALA A 174 1.98 -2.27 -18.27
CA ALA A 174 2.82 -2.90 -19.30
C ALA A 174 4.01 -3.66 -18.71
N ASP A 175 4.59 -4.55 -19.51
CA ASP A 175 5.83 -5.29 -19.18
C ASP A 175 7.07 -4.44 -19.49
N LEU A 176 8.12 -4.59 -18.67
CA LEU A 176 9.45 -4.10 -19.04
C LEU A 176 10.12 -5.05 -20.06
N PRO A 177 11.05 -4.55 -20.90
CA PRO A 177 11.74 -5.39 -21.86
C PRO A 177 12.43 -6.60 -21.19
N ALA A 178 12.21 -7.80 -21.72
CA ALA A 178 12.74 -9.04 -21.16
C ALA A 178 14.28 -9.05 -21.11
N GLU A 179 14.93 -8.48 -22.12
CA GLU A 179 16.41 -8.35 -22.15
C GLU A 179 16.93 -7.43 -21.04
N TYR A 180 16.20 -6.34 -20.75
CA TYR A 180 16.56 -5.40 -19.68
C TYR A 180 16.48 -6.07 -18.30
N LEU A 181 15.35 -6.73 -18.01
CA LEU A 181 15.16 -7.50 -16.77
C LEU A 181 16.14 -8.66 -16.66
N GLY A 182 16.39 -9.35 -17.78
CA GLY A 182 17.33 -10.45 -17.85
C GLY A 182 18.76 -10.02 -17.55
N GLY A 183 19.19 -8.87 -18.08
CA GLY A 183 20.50 -8.29 -17.80
C GLY A 183 20.66 -7.86 -16.34
N ILE A 184 19.60 -7.33 -15.71
CA ILE A 184 19.59 -7.05 -14.26
C ILE A 184 19.80 -8.34 -13.47
N TYR A 185 19.06 -9.40 -13.80
CA TYR A 185 19.19 -10.70 -13.12
C TYR A 185 20.63 -11.23 -13.18
N ASP A 186 21.23 -11.23 -14.37
CA ASP A 186 22.59 -11.74 -14.58
C ASP A 186 23.62 -10.92 -13.77
N ARG A 187 23.50 -9.57 -13.76
CA ARG A 187 24.43 -8.70 -13.00
C ARG A 187 24.29 -8.83 -11.48
N ILE A 188 23.06 -8.96 -10.97
CA ILE A 188 22.80 -9.10 -9.52
C ILE A 188 23.26 -10.47 -9.02
N THR A 189 22.97 -11.55 -9.76
CA THR A 189 23.39 -12.90 -9.39
C THR A 189 24.90 -13.09 -9.50
N ALA A 190 25.56 -12.45 -10.47
CA ALA A 190 27.02 -12.51 -10.62
C ALA A 190 27.77 -11.76 -9.51
N SER A 191 27.26 -10.63 -9.03
CA SER A 191 27.91 -9.84 -7.98
C SER A 191 26.87 -9.26 -7.02
N GLY A 192 26.87 -9.69 -5.75
CA GLY A 192 26.03 -9.10 -4.73
C GLY A 192 26.35 -7.62 -4.46
N PHE A 193 25.50 -6.94 -3.71
CA PHE A 193 25.81 -5.60 -3.18
C PHE A 193 26.99 -5.68 -2.21
N LYS A 194 28.11 -5.01 -2.54
CA LYS A 194 29.29 -4.93 -1.68
C LYS A 194 29.07 -3.82 -0.66
N VAL A 195 29.16 -4.17 0.62
CA VAL A 195 29.17 -3.21 1.73
C VAL A 195 30.57 -3.30 2.36
N ASP A 196 31.36 -2.23 2.27
CA ASP A 196 32.65 -2.19 2.94
C ASP A 196 32.48 -2.28 4.46
N GLY A 197 33.03 -3.33 5.08
CA GLY A 197 33.41 -3.28 6.50
C GLY A 197 32.60 -4.09 7.52
N ASN A 198 31.87 -5.16 7.15
CA ASN A 198 31.58 -6.30 8.06
C ASN A 198 30.86 -7.42 7.29
N GLU A 199 31.25 -8.69 7.54
CA GLU A 199 30.70 -9.92 6.94
C GLU A 199 29.26 -10.27 7.40
N GLU A 200 28.40 -9.27 7.57
CA GLU A 200 26.97 -9.50 7.82
C GLU A 200 26.16 -9.33 6.53
N THR A 201 25.34 -10.34 6.26
CA THR A 201 24.46 -10.45 5.08
C THR A 201 23.68 -9.17 4.81
N ALA A 202 23.54 -8.85 3.52
CA ALA A 202 22.74 -7.74 3.01
C ALA A 202 21.35 -7.65 3.67
N PRO A 203 20.79 -6.44 3.83
CA PRO A 203 19.48 -6.23 4.44
C PRO A 203 18.41 -6.99 3.66
N THR A 204 17.64 -7.82 4.37
CA THR A 204 16.50 -8.55 3.82
C THR A 204 15.28 -7.64 3.80
N ALA A 205 14.81 -7.26 2.61
CA ALA A 205 13.45 -6.74 2.47
C ALA A 205 12.48 -7.89 2.82
N GLY A 206 11.53 -7.64 3.73
CA GLY A 206 10.50 -8.61 4.10
C GLY A 206 9.80 -9.14 2.84
N GLY A 207 9.77 -10.46 2.68
CA GLY A 207 9.25 -11.12 1.49
C GLY A 207 7.78 -10.79 1.26
N VAL A 208 7.43 -10.45 0.02
CA VAL A 208 6.05 -10.27 -0.41
C VAL A 208 5.82 -11.07 -1.70
N ALA A 209 5.44 -12.34 -1.56
CA ALA A 209 5.06 -13.20 -2.67
C ALA A 209 3.72 -12.77 -3.31
N LEU A 210 3.59 -12.96 -4.62
CA LEU A 210 2.38 -12.70 -5.43
C LEU A 210 1.91 -13.99 -6.10
N GLY A 211 0.64 -14.37 -5.95
CA GLY A 211 -0.01 -15.37 -6.80
C GLY A 211 -1.31 -15.93 -6.24
N SER A 212 -2.42 -15.74 -6.97
CA SER A 212 -3.79 -16.13 -6.61
C SER A 212 -4.15 -17.54 -7.08
N HIS A 213 -4.70 -18.36 -6.18
CA HIS A 213 -5.04 -19.74 -6.49
C HIS A 213 -6.20 -20.17 -5.57
N GLN A 214 -7.46 -19.97 -5.99
CA GLN A 214 -8.61 -19.99 -5.06
C GLN A 214 -9.71 -21.02 -5.41
N GLU A 215 -9.92 -21.36 -6.69
CA GLU A 215 -11.04 -22.22 -7.10
C GLU A 215 -10.68 -23.70 -7.27
N ARG A 216 -9.40 -24.04 -7.51
CA ARG A 216 -8.94 -25.44 -7.60
C ARG A 216 -8.86 -26.17 -6.24
N TYR A 217 -8.85 -25.41 -5.14
CA TYR A 217 -8.47 -25.90 -3.80
C TYR A 217 -9.62 -26.55 -3.01
N ARG A 218 -10.86 -26.07 -3.18
CA ARG A 218 -12.02 -26.66 -2.48
C ARG A 218 -12.26 -28.10 -2.90
N ALA A 219 -12.13 -28.38 -4.20
CA ALA A 219 -12.30 -29.72 -4.75
C ALA A 219 -11.20 -30.67 -4.24
N GLU A 220 -9.95 -30.20 -4.20
CA GLU A 220 -8.80 -30.96 -3.74
C GLU A 220 -8.86 -31.27 -2.23
N ALA A 221 -9.22 -30.28 -1.40
CA ALA A 221 -9.40 -30.47 0.04
C ALA A 221 -10.54 -31.45 0.40
N GLN A 222 -11.68 -31.37 -0.30
CA GLN A 222 -12.80 -32.32 -0.12
C GLN A 222 -12.45 -33.74 -0.58
N GLN A 223 -11.70 -33.86 -1.67
CA GLN A 223 -11.22 -35.14 -2.18
C GLN A 223 -10.21 -35.80 -1.22
N LEU A 224 -9.31 -35.01 -0.65
CA LEU A 224 -8.37 -35.47 0.37
C LEU A 224 -9.08 -35.94 1.65
N MET A 225 -10.14 -35.25 2.09
CA MET A 225 -10.96 -35.67 3.24
C MET A 225 -11.65 -37.03 2.99
N THR A 226 -12.21 -37.21 1.80
CA THR A 226 -12.85 -38.49 1.40
C THR A 226 -11.83 -39.63 1.38
N THR A 227 -10.61 -39.35 0.92
CA THR A 227 -9.50 -40.31 0.89
C THR A 227 -9.04 -40.68 2.30
N ALA A 228 -8.94 -39.70 3.21
CA ALA A 228 -8.59 -39.91 4.62
C ALA A 228 -9.58 -40.83 5.35
N GLN A 229 -10.88 -40.65 5.14
CA GLN A 229 -11.93 -41.53 5.68
C GLN A 229 -11.82 -42.97 5.13
N GLY A 230 -11.47 -43.12 3.85
CA GLY A 230 -11.23 -44.43 3.24
C GLY A 230 -9.99 -45.15 3.78
N GLN A 231 -8.93 -44.43 4.15
CA GLN A 231 -7.70 -45.00 4.72
C GLN A 231 -7.89 -45.52 6.15
N LEU A 232 -8.72 -44.84 6.96
CA LEU A 232 -9.04 -45.29 8.33
C LEU A 232 -9.75 -46.65 8.37
N ARG A 233 -10.62 -46.93 7.39
CA ARG A 233 -11.26 -48.25 7.26
C ARG A 233 -10.24 -49.36 6.98
N LYS A 234 -9.20 -49.09 6.19
CA LYS A 234 -8.14 -50.06 5.88
C LYS A 234 -7.12 -50.24 7.01
N ALA A 235 -6.79 -49.17 7.73
CA ALA A 235 -5.85 -49.21 8.86
C ALA A 235 -6.40 -49.98 10.07
N ALA A 236 -7.73 -50.03 10.25
CA ALA A 236 -8.37 -50.85 11.28
C ALA A 236 -8.21 -52.37 11.05
N GLU A 237 -7.87 -52.79 9.83
CA GLU A 237 -7.74 -54.20 9.44
C GLU A 237 -6.28 -54.71 9.44
N THR A 238 -5.29 -53.83 9.59
CA THR A 238 -3.86 -54.16 9.49
C THR A 238 -3.07 -53.66 10.70
N SER A 239 -3.26 -54.30 11.86
CA SER A 239 -2.31 -54.20 12.98
C SER A 239 -1.28 -55.31 12.86
N ALA A 240 -0.08 -54.99 12.36
CA ALA A 240 1.05 -55.90 12.33
C ALA A 240 2.12 -55.45 13.35
N ASP A 241 2.51 -56.38 14.21
CA ASP A 241 3.47 -56.23 15.30
C ASP A 241 4.91 -56.08 14.74
N THR A 242 5.35 -54.85 14.49
CA THR A 242 6.73 -54.57 14.06
C THR A 242 7.65 -54.37 15.27
N LYS A 243 8.38 -55.42 15.64
CA LYS A 243 9.56 -55.34 16.52
C LYS A 243 10.71 -54.63 15.80
N GLY A 244 10.79 -53.30 15.94
CA GLY A 244 11.87 -52.46 15.42
C GLY A 244 12.66 -51.79 16.53
N VAL A 245 13.96 -51.56 16.29
CA VAL A 245 14.81 -50.74 17.16
C VAL A 245 14.46 -49.27 16.91
N PHE A 246 13.95 -48.58 17.94
CA PHE A 246 13.59 -47.18 17.85
C PHE A 246 14.82 -46.28 18.03
N HIS A 247 15.05 -45.39 17.07
CA HIS A 247 16.11 -44.38 17.14
C HIS A 247 15.51 -43.00 17.48
N ARG A 248 16.22 -42.21 18.29
CA ARG A 248 15.80 -40.84 18.63
C ARG A 248 16.09 -39.90 17.46
N ALA A 249 15.04 -39.36 16.84
CA ALA A 249 15.18 -38.32 15.82
C ALA A 249 15.48 -36.95 16.48
N SER A 250 16.46 -36.23 15.94
CA SER A 250 16.89 -34.91 16.42
C SER A 250 16.67 -33.77 15.41
N GLN A 251 16.34 -34.08 14.15
CA GLN A 251 16.07 -33.08 13.11
C GLN A 251 14.57 -32.79 13.01
N VAL A 252 14.22 -31.50 12.90
CA VAL A 252 12.85 -30.98 12.82
C VAL A 252 12.10 -31.50 11.58
N ASP A 253 12.82 -31.81 10.49
CA ASP A 253 12.23 -32.31 9.24
C ASP A 253 11.52 -33.66 9.38
N HIS A 254 11.87 -34.48 10.39
CA HIS A 254 11.15 -35.73 10.66
C HIS A 254 9.70 -35.45 11.08
N VAL A 255 9.45 -34.33 11.79
CA VAL A 255 8.11 -33.96 12.26
C VAL A 255 7.18 -33.71 11.08
N ARG A 256 7.66 -33.07 10.01
CA ARG A 256 6.88 -32.85 8.79
C ARG A 256 6.42 -34.18 8.17
N HIS A 257 7.33 -35.13 7.98
CA HIS A 257 7.00 -36.44 7.40
C HIS A 257 6.03 -37.25 8.30
N MET A 258 6.22 -37.15 9.62
CA MET A 258 5.28 -37.76 10.58
C MET A 258 3.88 -37.15 10.45
N LEU A 259 3.77 -35.83 10.30
CA LEU A 259 2.50 -35.15 10.08
C LEU A 259 1.90 -35.53 8.74
N GLU A 260 2.68 -35.63 7.66
CA GLU A 260 2.22 -36.08 6.34
C GLU A 260 1.55 -37.46 6.38
N ALA A 261 2.06 -38.37 7.22
CA ALA A 261 1.47 -39.69 7.40
C ALA A 261 0.25 -39.71 8.34
N THR A 262 0.17 -38.79 9.31
CA THR A 262 -0.79 -38.88 10.44
C THR A 262 -1.95 -37.90 10.34
N TRP A 263 -1.83 -36.80 9.61
CA TRP A 263 -2.85 -35.74 9.57
C TRP A 263 -4.23 -36.26 9.12
N ALA A 264 -4.27 -37.12 8.09
CA ALA A 264 -5.51 -37.63 7.52
C ALA A 264 -6.25 -38.59 8.49
N PRO A 265 -5.60 -39.64 9.03
CA PRO A 265 -6.20 -40.49 10.06
C PRO A 265 -6.62 -39.72 11.31
N MET A 266 -5.83 -38.74 11.77
CA MET A 266 -6.20 -37.91 12.91
C MET A 266 -7.46 -37.10 12.63
N LEU A 267 -7.50 -36.39 11.50
CA LEU A 267 -8.64 -35.57 11.11
C LEU A 267 -9.93 -36.40 11.05
N ALA A 268 -9.90 -37.55 10.37
CA ALA A 268 -11.10 -38.37 10.23
C ALA A 268 -11.54 -39.03 11.54
N ALA A 269 -10.62 -39.38 12.45
CA ALA A 269 -10.97 -39.83 13.80
C ALA A 269 -11.66 -38.71 14.60
N LEU A 270 -11.10 -37.50 14.57
CA LEU A 270 -11.65 -36.32 15.26
C LEU A 270 -13.03 -35.94 14.69
N SER A 271 -13.19 -35.94 13.36
CA SER A 271 -14.47 -35.65 12.71
C SER A 271 -15.55 -36.65 13.09
N ARG A 272 -15.23 -37.95 13.11
CA ARG A 272 -16.19 -38.98 13.55
C ARG A 272 -16.63 -38.77 15.00
N LEU A 273 -15.69 -38.50 15.90
CA LEU A 273 -16.01 -38.23 17.31
C LEU A 273 -16.88 -36.97 17.46
N MET A 274 -16.60 -35.92 16.68
CA MET A 274 -17.40 -34.70 16.66
C MET A 274 -18.83 -34.92 16.11
N GLU A 275 -19.03 -35.88 15.20
CA GLU A 275 -20.33 -36.22 14.64
C GLU A 275 -21.16 -37.11 15.57
N GLU A 276 -20.60 -38.24 16.01
CA GLU A 276 -21.29 -39.31 16.74
C GLU A 276 -21.54 -38.98 18.21
N LEU A 277 -20.63 -38.24 18.86
CA LEU A 277 -20.71 -37.98 20.28
C LEU A 277 -21.32 -36.60 20.59
N ALA A 278 -21.99 -36.53 21.74
CA ALA A 278 -22.57 -35.29 22.29
C ALA A 278 -21.91 -34.86 23.61
N ASP A 279 -20.95 -35.64 24.13
CA ASP A 279 -20.24 -35.34 25.36
C ASP A 279 -19.38 -34.08 25.20
N ALA A 280 -19.61 -33.09 26.08
CA ALA A 280 -18.95 -31.80 26.02
C ALA A 280 -17.42 -31.88 26.21
N ARG A 281 -16.95 -32.80 27.06
CA ARG A 281 -15.51 -32.98 27.33
C ARG A 281 -14.82 -33.59 26.12
N VAL A 282 -15.44 -34.59 25.49
CA VAL A 282 -14.91 -35.21 24.27
C VAL A 282 -14.89 -34.21 23.12
N CYS A 283 -15.98 -33.46 22.91
CA CYS A 283 -16.05 -32.43 21.88
C CYS A 283 -15.00 -31.34 22.11
N GLY A 284 -14.83 -30.87 23.34
CA GLY A 284 -13.81 -29.87 23.69
C GLY A 284 -12.38 -30.34 23.41
N GLN A 285 -12.06 -31.60 23.75
CA GLN A 285 -10.75 -32.20 23.43
C GLN A 285 -10.55 -32.36 21.92
N CYS A 286 -11.59 -32.76 21.18
CA CYS A 286 -11.51 -32.88 19.73
C CYS A 286 -11.23 -31.53 19.06
N LEU A 287 -11.94 -30.49 19.49
CA LEU A 287 -11.73 -29.12 18.98
C LEU A 287 -10.33 -28.61 19.32
N GLN A 288 -9.85 -28.80 20.55
CA GLN A 288 -8.49 -28.41 20.94
C GLN A 288 -7.43 -29.15 20.11
N ALA A 289 -7.65 -30.43 19.78
CA ALA A 289 -6.77 -31.21 18.91
C ALA A 289 -6.78 -30.67 17.47
N VAL A 290 -7.95 -30.30 16.93
CA VAL A 290 -8.08 -29.66 15.62
C VAL A 290 -7.33 -28.32 15.58
N VAL A 291 -7.55 -27.43 16.57
CA VAL A 291 -6.85 -26.14 16.68
C VAL A 291 -5.33 -26.33 16.77
N SER A 292 -4.88 -27.28 17.59
CA SER A 292 -3.45 -27.59 17.73
C SER A 292 -2.85 -28.12 16.42
N SER A 293 -3.59 -28.97 15.70
CA SER A 293 -3.18 -29.48 14.39
C SER A 293 -3.04 -28.35 13.37
N ILE A 294 -3.99 -27.42 13.32
CA ILE A 294 -3.93 -26.23 12.44
C ILE A 294 -2.68 -25.41 12.73
N ASN A 295 -2.39 -25.13 14.01
CA ASN A 295 -1.21 -24.36 14.42
C ASN A 295 0.10 -25.06 14.02
N VAL A 296 0.21 -26.37 14.25
CA VAL A 296 1.41 -27.13 13.89
C VAL A 296 1.58 -27.22 12.37
N LEU A 297 0.53 -27.53 11.61
CA LEU A 297 0.57 -27.57 10.14
C LEU A 297 0.94 -26.20 9.55
N SER A 298 0.50 -25.12 10.19
CA SER A 298 0.88 -23.74 9.83
C SER A 298 2.38 -23.50 10.01
N LEU A 299 2.97 -23.96 11.12
CA LEU A 299 4.42 -23.85 11.37
C LEU A 299 5.27 -24.57 10.32
N PHE A 300 4.80 -25.74 9.86
CA PHE A 300 5.48 -26.54 8.83
C PHE A 300 5.10 -26.15 7.38
N ARG A 301 4.31 -25.10 7.18
CA ARG A 301 3.80 -24.65 5.86
C ARG A 301 3.11 -25.77 5.07
N MET A 302 2.38 -26.63 5.76
CA MET A 302 1.58 -27.71 5.18
C MET A 302 0.19 -27.20 4.83
N GLU A 303 0.12 -26.32 3.84
CA GLU A 303 -1.06 -25.50 3.52
C GLU A 303 -2.31 -26.33 3.19
N SER A 304 -2.19 -27.32 2.31
CA SER A 304 -3.32 -28.17 1.90
C SER A 304 -3.92 -28.95 3.08
N GLN A 305 -3.06 -29.47 3.97
CA GLN A 305 -3.48 -30.21 5.15
C GLN A 305 -4.12 -29.27 6.17
N ARG A 306 -3.52 -28.11 6.42
CA ARG A 306 -4.09 -27.05 7.27
C ARG A 306 -5.49 -26.68 6.80
N ASP A 307 -5.66 -26.46 5.49
CA ASP A 307 -6.93 -26.06 4.90
C ASP A 307 -8.01 -27.13 5.06
N ALA A 308 -7.67 -28.42 5.00
CA ALA A 308 -8.59 -29.51 5.28
C ALA A 308 -9.08 -29.51 6.75
N TYR A 309 -8.18 -29.24 7.71
CA TYR A 309 -8.55 -29.09 9.12
C TYR A 309 -9.42 -27.86 9.36
N VAL A 310 -9.10 -26.72 8.76
CA VAL A 310 -9.91 -25.49 8.87
C VAL A 310 -11.30 -25.73 8.27
N ALA A 311 -11.37 -26.33 7.08
CA ALA A 311 -12.65 -26.65 6.44
C ALA A 311 -13.52 -27.53 7.36
N SER A 312 -12.96 -28.60 7.92
CA SER A 312 -13.66 -29.47 8.86
C SER A 312 -14.13 -28.72 10.11
N LEU A 313 -13.27 -27.88 10.69
CA LEU A 313 -13.62 -27.05 11.84
C LEU A 313 -14.81 -26.13 11.53
N THR A 314 -14.80 -25.48 10.38
CA THR A 314 -15.91 -24.60 9.96
C THR A 314 -17.20 -25.38 9.69
N THR A 315 -17.13 -26.61 9.18
CA THR A 315 -18.30 -27.50 9.05
C THR A 315 -18.91 -27.86 10.41
N PHE A 316 -18.08 -28.05 11.46
CA PHE A 316 -18.59 -28.32 12.81
C PHE A 316 -19.39 -27.17 13.41
N THR A 317 -19.25 -25.93 12.91
CA THR A 317 -20.06 -24.80 13.36
C THR A 317 -21.52 -24.92 12.94
N ARG A 318 -21.80 -25.63 11.82
CA ARG A 318 -23.12 -25.73 11.17
C ARG A 318 -23.77 -24.40 10.76
N LEU A 319 -23.00 -23.30 10.73
CA LEU A 319 -23.49 -21.98 10.36
C LEU A 319 -23.90 -21.90 8.88
N GLU A 320 -23.19 -22.60 7.98
CA GLU A 320 -23.45 -22.55 6.53
C GLU A 320 -24.82 -23.14 6.13
N THR A 321 -25.38 -24.03 6.95
CA THR A 321 -26.69 -24.66 6.70
C THR A 321 -27.88 -23.70 6.90
N ILE A 322 -27.65 -22.49 7.42
CA ILE A 322 -28.69 -21.52 7.82
C ILE A 322 -29.33 -20.77 6.60
N GLY A 323 -29.08 -21.27 5.38
CA GLY A 323 -29.73 -20.81 4.14
C GLY A 323 -30.54 -21.87 3.39
N GLY A 324 -30.61 -23.12 3.89
CA GLY A 324 -31.26 -24.25 3.21
C GLY A 324 -32.17 -25.12 4.11
N GLY A 325 -32.51 -24.62 5.30
CA GLY A 325 -33.29 -25.32 6.32
C GLY A 325 -32.61 -25.19 7.69
N VAL A 326 -33.32 -24.63 8.67
CA VAL A 326 -32.72 -24.29 9.96
C VAL A 326 -32.56 -25.55 10.81
N LYS A 327 -31.30 -25.89 11.14
CA LYS A 327 -30.97 -26.93 12.11
C LYS A 327 -30.65 -26.27 13.45
N GLU A 328 -31.18 -26.85 14.51
CA GLU A 328 -30.87 -26.44 15.88
C GLU A 328 -29.39 -26.66 16.18
N LEU A 329 -28.73 -25.61 16.67
CA LEU A 329 -27.37 -25.63 17.16
C LEU A 329 -27.33 -26.28 18.54
N ARG A 330 -26.20 -26.91 18.85
CA ARG A 330 -25.91 -27.48 20.16
C ARG A 330 -24.67 -26.83 20.74
N GLN A 331 -24.40 -27.05 22.03
CA GLN A 331 -23.21 -26.51 22.71
C GLN A 331 -21.91 -26.82 21.95
N LYS A 332 -21.76 -28.02 21.38
CA LYS A 332 -20.56 -28.37 20.59
C LYS A 332 -20.35 -27.49 19.36
N ASN A 333 -21.41 -26.94 18.79
CA ASN A 333 -21.32 -26.01 17.65
C ASN A 333 -20.84 -24.63 18.12
N VAL A 334 -21.29 -24.16 19.29
CA VAL A 334 -20.81 -22.92 19.92
C VAL A 334 -19.32 -23.03 20.24
N GLU A 335 -18.87 -24.15 20.81
CA GLU A 335 -17.44 -24.39 21.07
C GLU A 335 -16.63 -24.46 19.76
N ALA A 336 -17.19 -24.99 18.67
CA ALA A 336 -16.55 -24.96 17.36
C ALA A 336 -16.40 -23.52 16.83
N ILE A 337 -17.39 -22.65 17.03
CA ILE A 337 -17.31 -21.22 16.67
C ILE A 337 -16.19 -20.53 17.46
N LYS A 338 -16.12 -20.75 18.78
CA LYS A 338 -15.03 -20.22 19.61
C LYS A 338 -13.65 -20.70 19.13
N ALA A 339 -13.54 -21.97 18.73
CA ALA A 339 -12.32 -22.52 18.15
C ALA A 339 -11.95 -21.88 16.80
N VAL A 340 -12.93 -21.54 15.94
CA VAL A 340 -12.69 -20.77 14.70
C VAL A 340 -12.13 -19.38 15.02
N VAL A 341 -12.73 -18.67 15.97
CA VAL A 341 -12.26 -17.34 16.42
C VAL A 341 -10.84 -17.43 17.00
N GLN A 342 -10.55 -18.48 17.78
CA GLN A 342 -9.20 -18.74 18.30
C GLN A 342 -8.18 -18.96 17.16
N VAL A 343 -8.52 -19.76 16.16
CA VAL A 343 -7.65 -20.01 14.99
C VAL A 343 -7.36 -18.73 14.23
N ALA A 344 -8.36 -17.86 14.02
CA ALA A 344 -8.17 -16.57 13.38
C ALA A 344 -7.13 -15.69 14.13
N ARG A 345 -7.12 -15.78 15.46
CA ARG A 345 -6.20 -15.02 16.32
C ARG A 345 -4.79 -15.63 16.40
N THR A 346 -4.66 -16.95 16.47
CA THR A 346 -3.35 -17.61 16.66
C THR A 346 -2.63 -17.94 15.35
N ALA A 347 -3.38 -18.21 14.28
CA ALA A 347 -2.84 -18.67 13.01
C ALA A 347 -3.00 -17.66 11.87
N GLY A 348 -3.50 -16.43 12.12
CA GLY A 348 -3.89 -15.47 11.08
C GLY A 348 -2.84 -15.21 9.99
N ASN A 349 -1.55 -15.14 10.35
CA ASN A 349 -0.44 -14.96 9.39
C ASN A 349 -0.22 -16.15 8.44
N HIS A 350 -0.79 -17.30 8.76
CA HIS A 350 -0.59 -18.55 8.08
C HIS A 350 -1.89 -19.17 7.60
N LEU A 351 -3.01 -18.42 7.56
CA LEU A 351 -4.27 -18.99 7.06
C LEU A 351 -4.35 -18.96 5.53
N GLY A 352 -3.81 -17.93 4.86
CA GLY A 352 -3.90 -17.81 3.40
C GLY A 352 -5.34 -17.97 2.90
N ALA A 353 -5.59 -18.94 2.03
CA ALA A 353 -6.93 -19.28 1.50
C ALA A 353 -7.95 -19.68 2.59
N SER A 354 -7.49 -20.23 3.72
CA SER A 354 -8.35 -20.58 4.86
C SER A 354 -8.99 -19.38 5.55
N TRP A 355 -8.58 -18.15 5.23
CA TRP A 355 -9.31 -16.96 5.66
C TRP A 355 -10.75 -16.94 5.16
N PHE A 356 -11.03 -17.51 3.98
CA PHE A 356 -12.39 -17.55 3.43
C PHE A 356 -13.40 -18.23 4.37
N PRO A 357 -13.26 -19.54 4.69
CA PRO A 357 -14.25 -20.22 5.52
C PRO A 357 -14.30 -19.65 6.95
N VAL A 358 -13.18 -19.14 7.48
CA VAL A 358 -13.11 -18.48 8.79
C VAL A 358 -13.93 -17.19 8.81
N LEU A 359 -13.69 -16.27 7.88
CA LEU A 359 -14.41 -14.99 7.81
C LEU A 359 -15.88 -15.20 7.46
N ARG A 360 -16.22 -16.25 6.69
CA ARG A 360 -17.61 -16.61 6.40
C ARG A 360 -18.34 -17.07 7.65
N CYS A 361 -17.70 -17.86 8.50
CA CYS A 361 -18.26 -18.22 9.81
C CYS A 361 -18.51 -16.98 10.67
N ILE A 362 -17.56 -16.03 10.69
CA ILE A 362 -17.70 -14.76 11.42
C ILE A 362 -18.87 -13.91 10.89
N SER A 363 -19.00 -13.79 9.56
CA SER A 363 -20.14 -13.13 8.93
C SER A 363 -21.48 -13.79 9.29
N LEU A 364 -21.56 -15.12 9.29
CA LEU A 364 -22.78 -15.84 9.63
C LEU A 364 -23.10 -15.76 11.13
N LEU A 365 -22.09 -15.70 11.99
CA LEU A 365 -22.23 -15.46 13.42
C LEU A 365 -22.87 -14.08 13.67
N ASP A 366 -22.36 -13.03 13.02
CA ASP A 366 -22.94 -11.67 13.10
C ASP A 366 -24.42 -11.65 12.67
N ARG A 367 -24.77 -12.40 11.62
CA ARG A 367 -26.17 -12.52 11.18
C ARG A 367 -27.07 -13.03 12.30
N LEU A 368 -26.59 -14.02 13.05
CA LEU A 368 -27.35 -14.62 14.13
C LEU A 368 -27.45 -13.68 15.33
N HIS A 369 -26.40 -12.89 15.62
CA HIS A 369 -26.48 -11.81 16.62
C HIS A 369 -27.46 -10.68 16.22
N LEU A 370 -27.61 -10.39 14.93
CA LEU A 370 -28.61 -9.42 14.46
C LEU A 370 -30.05 -9.95 14.59
N ILE A 371 -30.27 -11.23 14.32
CA ILE A 371 -31.55 -11.89 14.57
C ILE A 371 -31.81 -11.90 16.10
N ALA A 372 -30.77 -12.16 16.91
CA ALA A 372 -30.85 -12.15 18.36
C ALA A 372 -31.39 -10.87 18.96
N SER A 373 -30.85 -9.76 18.47
CA SER A 373 -31.14 -8.42 18.95
C SER A 373 -32.42 -7.84 18.36
N GLY A 374 -33.16 -8.61 17.55
CA GLY A 374 -34.37 -8.15 16.85
C GLY A 374 -34.11 -7.11 15.76
N GLN A 375 -32.84 -6.94 15.34
CA GLN A 375 -32.43 -5.96 14.33
C GLN A 375 -32.55 -6.49 12.89
N ALA A 376 -32.76 -7.80 12.73
CA ALA A 376 -33.04 -8.44 11.44
C ALA A 376 -34.34 -9.27 11.53
N PRO A 377 -35.17 -9.29 10.47
CA PRO A 377 -36.37 -10.12 10.46
C PRO A 377 -35.99 -11.60 10.48
N ALA A 378 -36.53 -12.33 11.46
CA ALA A 378 -36.51 -13.79 11.47
C ALA A 378 -37.26 -14.33 10.24
N HIS A 379 -36.85 -15.49 9.73
CA HIS A 379 -37.59 -16.14 8.65
C HIS A 379 -38.99 -16.54 9.12
N SER A 380 -40.02 -16.30 8.31
CA SER A 380 -41.42 -16.57 8.70
C SER A 380 -41.74 -18.07 8.73
N GLY A 381 -42.37 -18.57 9.81
CA GLY A 381 -42.91 -19.94 9.92
C GLY A 381 -42.23 -20.79 11.01
N ASP A 382 -42.21 -22.12 10.84
CA ASP A 382 -41.60 -23.14 11.73
C ASP A 382 -40.11 -22.92 12.07
N VAL A 383 -39.49 -21.90 11.47
CA VAL A 383 -38.09 -21.50 11.64
C VAL A 383 -37.87 -20.62 12.87
N LEU A 384 -38.88 -19.88 13.33
CA LEU A 384 -38.79 -18.94 14.46
C LEU A 384 -38.29 -19.62 15.75
N GLY A 385 -38.83 -20.78 16.10
CA GLY A 385 -38.43 -21.49 17.32
C GLY A 385 -36.99 -22.02 17.29
N VAL A 386 -36.49 -22.40 16.10
CA VAL A 386 -35.10 -22.86 15.94
C VAL A 386 -34.14 -21.68 15.93
N GLU A 387 -34.54 -20.54 15.35
CA GLU A 387 -33.76 -19.30 15.42
C GLU A 387 -33.68 -18.76 16.85
N GLU A 388 -34.78 -18.74 17.62
CA GLU A 388 -34.77 -18.37 19.05
C GLU A 388 -33.84 -19.27 19.88
N ALA A 389 -33.90 -20.59 19.70
CA ALA A 389 -33.00 -21.52 20.40
C ALA A 389 -31.53 -21.32 20.03
N ASN A 390 -31.25 -21.07 18.75
CA ASN A 390 -29.89 -20.78 18.27
C ASN A 390 -29.35 -19.47 18.83
N THR A 391 -30.22 -18.47 18.91
CA THR A 391 -29.94 -17.15 19.46
C THR A 391 -29.36 -17.24 20.87
N ALA A 392 -30.07 -17.91 21.77
CA ALA A 392 -29.68 -18.03 23.18
C ALA A 392 -28.33 -18.73 23.38
N LEU A 393 -27.99 -19.68 22.50
CA LEU A 393 -26.70 -20.36 22.53
C LEU A 393 -25.54 -19.47 22.04
N ILE A 394 -25.82 -18.58 21.10
CA ILE A 394 -24.80 -17.75 20.44
C ILE A 394 -24.41 -16.53 21.28
N GLU A 395 -25.25 -16.08 22.22
CA GLU A 395 -24.88 -15.06 23.22
C GLU A 395 -23.67 -15.47 24.07
N GLN A 396 -23.32 -16.75 24.12
CA GLN A 396 -22.12 -17.25 24.80
C GLN A 396 -20.81 -16.99 24.04
N VAL A 397 -20.88 -16.54 22.78
CA VAL A 397 -19.71 -16.19 21.98
C VAL A 397 -19.43 -14.69 22.15
N ASP A 398 -18.29 -14.38 22.77
CA ASP A 398 -17.86 -13.01 23.00
C ASP A 398 -17.56 -12.29 21.67
N THR A 399 -18.37 -11.26 21.36
CA THR A 399 -18.20 -10.42 20.16
C THR A 399 -16.92 -9.61 20.21
N SER A 400 -16.37 -9.33 21.40
CA SER A 400 -15.12 -8.57 21.53
C SER A 400 -13.92 -9.31 20.93
N ASP A 401 -13.93 -10.65 20.98
CA ASP A 401 -12.89 -11.47 20.35
C ASP A 401 -13.01 -11.49 18.82
N VAL A 402 -14.21 -11.30 18.28
CA VAL A 402 -14.43 -11.11 16.84
C VAL A 402 -13.91 -9.73 16.40
N ASP A 403 -14.24 -8.66 17.12
CA ASP A 403 -13.74 -7.31 16.82
C ASP A 403 -12.21 -7.22 16.92
N ARG A 404 -11.60 -7.98 17.83
CA ARG A 404 -10.13 -8.11 17.92
C ARG A 404 -9.49 -8.70 16.67
N ILE A 405 -10.18 -9.53 15.88
CA ILE A 405 -9.64 -10.05 14.62
C ILE A 405 -9.44 -8.90 13.63
N PHE A 406 -10.42 -8.00 13.51
CA PHE A 406 -10.38 -6.87 12.59
C PHE A 406 -9.42 -5.77 13.06
N SER A 407 -9.43 -5.42 14.35
CA SER A 407 -8.50 -4.41 14.89
C SER A 407 -7.03 -4.86 14.86
N ASN A 408 -6.77 -6.16 15.04
CA ASN A 408 -5.43 -6.74 14.89
C ASN A 408 -5.02 -6.99 13.43
N SER A 409 -5.81 -6.61 12.43
CA SER A 409 -5.41 -6.73 11.01
C SER A 409 -4.11 -5.97 10.70
N SER A 410 -3.81 -4.91 11.46
CA SER A 410 -2.54 -4.17 11.41
C SER A 410 -1.32 -5.01 11.82
N LEU A 411 -1.52 -6.07 12.62
CA LEU A 411 -0.47 -6.99 13.08
C LEU A 411 -0.24 -8.15 12.10
N LEU A 412 -1.09 -8.32 11.09
CA LEU A 412 -0.89 -9.33 10.07
C LEU A 412 0.38 -9.02 9.26
N SER A 413 1.04 -10.06 8.77
CA SER A 413 2.15 -9.91 7.82
C SER A 413 1.65 -9.28 6.52
N ASP A 414 2.58 -8.74 5.75
CA ASP A 414 2.31 -8.07 4.49
C ASP A 414 1.65 -8.99 3.44
N GLU A 415 1.93 -10.29 3.48
CA GLU A 415 1.27 -11.30 2.65
C GLU A 415 -0.12 -11.63 3.20
N ALA A 416 -0.23 -11.88 4.51
CA ALA A 416 -1.47 -12.34 5.13
C ALA A 416 -2.58 -11.28 5.10
N ILE A 417 -2.26 -10.00 5.20
CA ILE A 417 -3.25 -8.92 5.11
C ILE A 417 -3.88 -8.85 3.72
N VAL A 418 -3.11 -9.12 2.65
CA VAL A 418 -3.63 -9.11 1.28
C VAL A 418 -4.64 -10.24 1.09
N ASP A 419 -4.34 -11.42 1.62
CA ASP A 419 -5.28 -12.54 1.62
C ASP A 419 -6.50 -12.25 2.48
N PHE A 420 -6.33 -11.69 3.68
CA PHE A 420 -7.43 -11.30 4.55
C PHE A 420 -8.41 -10.35 3.83
N VAL A 421 -7.91 -9.28 3.22
CA VAL A 421 -8.72 -8.31 2.48
C VAL A 421 -9.43 -8.96 1.29
N ARG A 422 -8.73 -9.81 0.52
CA ARG A 422 -9.32 -10.53 -0.63
C ARG A 422 -10.52 -11.36 -0.22
N HIS A 423 -10.38 -12.14 0.84
CA HIS A 423 -11.44 -13.00 1.32
C HIS A 423 -12.59 -12.21 1.95
N LEU A 424 -12.28 -11.13 2.68
CA LEU A 424 -13.31 -10.25 3.24
C LEU A 424 -14.16 -9.58 2.14
N CYS A 425 -13.53 -9.06 1.07
CA CYS A 425 -14.25 -8.53 -0.09
C CYS A 425 -15.09 -9.60 -0.79
N SER A 426 -14.61 -10.85 -0.86
CA SER A 426 -15.39 -11.94 -1.44
C SER A 426 -16.65 -12.25 -0.63
N ILE A 427 -16.54 -12.27 0.70
CA ILE A 427 -17.68 -12.53 1.58
C ILE A 427 -18.65 -11.35 1.60
N SER A 428 -18.14 -10.12 1.54
CA SER A 428 -18.98 -8.93 1.39
C SER A 428 -19.84 -8.99 0.12
N ARG A 429 -19.33 -9.55 -0.99
CA ARG A 429 -20.15 -9.81 -2.18
C ARG A 429 -21.23 -10.86 -1.91
N GLU A 430 -20.90 -11.97 -1.27
CA GLU A 430 -21.90 -12.98 -0.88
C GLU A 430 -23.00 -12.37 0.01
N GLU A 431 -22.65 -11.53 0.98
CA GLU A 431 -23.59 -10.85 1.87
C GLU A 431 -24.56 -9.95 1.11
N ILE A 432 -24.04 -9.12 0.20
CA ILE A 432 -24.79 -8.16 -0.58
C ILE A 432 -25.72 -8.87 -1.59
N GLU A 433 -25.26 -9.94 -2.21
CA GLU A 433 -26.01 -10.68 -3.24
C GLU A 433 -27.03 -11.66 -2.64
N SER A 434 -26.84 -12.10 -1.39
CA SER A 434 -27.67 -13.13 -0.75
C SER A 434 -29.15 -12.74 -0.57
N ASN A 435 -29.45 -11.47 -0.30
CA ASN A 435 -30.82 -10.97 -0.15
C ASN A 435 -30.94 -9.55 -0.74
N PRO A 436 -31.33 -9.42 -2.02
CA PRO A 436 -31.42 -8.11 -2.68
C PRO A 436 -32.41 -7.14 -2.03
N ALA A 437 -33.43 -7.63 -1.31
CA ALA A 437 -34.43 -6.80 -0.65
C ALA A 437 -33.93 -6.17 0.66
N ALA A 438 -33.01 -6.86 1.34
CA ALA A 438 -32.40 -6.40 2.59
C ALA A 438 -30.94 -6.91 2.65
N PRO A 439 -30.03 -6.29 1.88
CA PRO A 439 -28.65 -6.75 1.78
C PRO A 439 -27.91 -6.54 3.09
N ARG A 440 -27.07 -7.50 3.47
CA ARG A 440 -26.18 -7.35 4.62
C ARG A 440 -24.92 -6.58 4.23
N VAL A 441 -24.48 -5.71 5.14
CA VAL A 441 -23.33 -4.81 4.93
C VAL A 441 -22.25 -4.96 6.01
N PHE A 442 -22.29 -6.05 6.79
CA PHE A 442 -21.34 -6.28 7.89
C PHE A 442 -19.90 -6.30 7.39
N CYS A 443 -19.59 -7.14 6.39
CA CYS A 443 -18.24 -7.19 5.83
C CYS A 443 -17.87 -5.89 5.13
N MET A 444 -18.84 -5.18 4.54
CA MET A 444 -18.61 -3.87 3.92
C MET A 444 -18.15 -2.82 4.94
N GLN A 445 -18.77 -2.78 6.13
CA GLN A 445 -18.35 -1.93 7.24
C GLN A 445 -16.95 -2.31 7.72
N LYS A 446 -16.70 -3.61 7.93
CA LYS A 446 -15.38 -4.10 8.35
C LYS A 446 -14.29 -3.82 7.32
N ILE A 447 -14.59 -3.84 6.02
CA ILE A 447 -13.66 -3.46 4.96
C ILE A 447 -13.16 -2.02 5.18
N VAL A 448 -14.06 -1.07 5.47
CA VAL A 448 -13.67 0.33 5.72
C VAL A 448 -12.78 0.43 6.96
N GLU A 449 -13.16 -0.22 8.07
CA GLU A 449 -12.38 -0.25 9.31
C GLU A 449 -10.95 -0.79 9.09
N ILE A 450 -10.81 -1.98 8.49
CA ILE A 450 -9.49 -2.58 8.27
C ILE A 450 -8.66 -1.75 7.30
N THR A 451 -9.29 -1.09 6.33
CA THR A 451 -8.59 -0.23 5.39
C THR A 451 -7.92 0.90 6.16
N TYR A 452 -8.62 1.52 7.11
CA TYR A 452 -8.04 2.53 7.98
C TYR A 452 -6.89 2.02 8.86
N PHE A 453 -7.03 0.83 9.46
CA PHE A 453 -5.98 0.26 10.31
C PHE A 453 -4.69 -0.08 9.55
N ASN A 454 -4.77 -0.27 8.23
CA ASN A 454 -3.65 -0.71 7.40
C ASN A 454 -3.10 0.40 6.48
N MET A 455 -3.61 1.63 6.56
CA MET A 455 -3.13 2.77 5.75
C MET A 455 -1.67 3.14 5.99
N SER A 456 -1.07 2.74 7.11
CA SER A 456 0.33 3.01 7.42
C SER A 456 1.29 2.00 6.80
N ARG A 457 0.80 0.92 6.17
CA ARG A 457 1.67 -0.07 5.53
C ARG A 457 2.47 0.52 4.38
N ILE A 458 3.61 -0.12 4.10
CA ILE A 458 4.48 0.26 3.00
C ILE A 458 3.73 0.24 1.67
N ARG A 459 4.12 1.12 0.76
CA ARG A 459 3.38 1.42 -0.47
C ARG A 459 3.11 0.19 -1.34
N ILE A 460 4.09 -0.71 -1.50
CA ILE A 460 3.93 -1.92 -2.33
C ILE A 460 2.82 -2.85 -1.80
N VAL A 461 2.68 -2.96 -0.49
CA VAL A 461 1.65 -3.80 0.16
C VAL A 461 0.30 -3.10 0.06
N TRP A 462 0.30 -1.80 0.33
CA TRP A 462 -0.91 -0.99 0.20
C TRP A 462 -1.49 -0.99 -1.21
N SER A 463 -0.65 -0.89 -2.25
CA SER A 463 -1.10 -0.95 -3.65
C SER A 463 -1.84 -2.25 -3.96
N LYS A 464 -1.35 -3.39 -3.45
CA LYS A 464 -2.04 -4.69 -3.56
C LYS A 464 -3.38 -4.68 -2.83
N ILE A 465 -3.43 -4.17 -1.60
CA ILE A 465 -4.68 -4.03 -0.82
C ILE A 465 -5.68 -3.16 -1.60
N TRP A 466 -5.26 -1.97 -2.03
CA TRP A 466 -6.11 -1.02 -2.75
C TRP A 466 -6.62 -1.59 -4.06
N SER A 467 -5.82 -2.36 -4.80
CA SER A 467 -6.28 -2.99 -6.05
C SER A 467 -7.51 -3.90 -5.83
N ILE A 468 -7.54 -4.62 -4.72
CA ILE A 468 -8.65 -5.51 -4.34
C ILE A 468 -9.85 -4.68 -3.89
N LEU A 469 -9.62 -3.72 -3.00
CA LEU A 469 -10.64 -2.83 -2.46
C LEU A 469 -11.32 -2.02 -3.56
N ARG A 470 -10.54 -1.44 -4.47
CA ARG A 470 -11.01 -0.68 -5.62
C ARG A 470 -11.98 -1.50 -6.47
N LEU A 471 -11.59 -2.71 -6.87
CA LEU A 471 -12.46 -3.58 -7.67
C LEU A 471 -13.75 -3.94 -6.93
N HIS A 472 -13.67 -4.13 -5.61
CA HIS A 472 -14.83 -4.39 -4.79
C HIS A 472 -15.78 -3.18 -4.72
N PHE A 473 -15.26 -2.00 -4.36
CA PHE A 473 -16.06 -0.77 -4.27
C PHE A 473 -16.63 -0.35 -5.63
N GLU A 474 -15.89 -0.46 -6.73
CA GLU A 474 -16.38 -0.18 -8.08
C GLU A 474 -17.54 -1.13 -8.43
N GLY A 475 -17.40 -2.43 -8.13
CA GLY A 475 -18.46 -3.41 -8.35
C GLY A 475 -19.74 -3.10 -7.58
N VAL A 476 -19.62 -2.70 -6.30
CA VAL A 476 -20.78 -2.33 -5.47
C VAL A 476 -21.39 -0.99 -5.93
N ALA A 477 -20.56 0.00 -6.27
CA ALA A 477 -20.98 1.33 -6.74
C ALA A 477 -21.72 1.30 -8.09
N LEU A 478 -21.41 0.33 -8.94
CA LEU A 478 -22.09 0.10 -10.22
C LEU A 478 -23.25 -0.91 -10.11
N GLY A 479 -23.52 -1.41 -8.91
CA GLY A 479 -24.59 -2.37 -8.64
C GLY A 479 -25.99 -1.77 -8.79
N PRO A 480 -27.03 -2.63 -8.83
CA PRO A 480 -28.41 -2.19 -9.03
C PRO A 480 -29.06 -1.55 -7.79
N ASN A 481 -28.48 -1.72 -6.59
CA ASN A 481 -29.03 -1.17 -5.35
C ASN A 481 -28.43 0.22 -5.07
N PRO A 482 -29.22 1.32 -5.17
CA PRO A 482 -28.70 2.67 -5.03
C PRO A 482 -28.13 2.97 -3.64
N GLN A 483 -28.71 2.40 -2.57
CA GLN A 483 -28.24 2.65 -1.21
C GLN A 483 -26.86 2.05 -0.97
N LEU A 484 -26.63 0.83 -1.46
CA LEU A 484 -25.30 0.18 -1.40
C LEU A 484 -24.29 0.92 -2.28
N ALA A 485 -24.71 1.35 -3.46
CA ALA A 485 -23.85 2.12 -4.35
C ALA A 485 -23.41 3.44 -3.68
N MET A 486 -24.34 4.15 -3.03
CA MET A 486 -24.04 5.36 -2.27
C MET A 486 -23.10 5.10 -1.10
N TYR A 487 -23.31 4.01 -0.35
CA TYR A 487 -22.41 3.60 0.73
C TYR A 487 -20.98 3.33 0.24
N ALA A 488 -20.83 2.63 -0.89
CA ALA A 488 -19.54 2.36 -1.49
C ALA A 488 -18.83 3.65 -1.94
N ILE A 489 -19.56 4.58 -2.55
CA ILE A 489 -19.00 5.88 -2.99
C ILE A 489 -18.57 6.72 -1.80
N ASP A 490 -19.38 6.77 -0.74
CA ASP A 490 -19.02 7.50 0.47
C ASP A 490 -17.80 6.87 1.17
N SER A 491 -17.72 5.54 1.20
CA SER A 491 -16.56 4.81 1.71
C SER A 491 -15.29 5.19 0.94
N MET A 492 -15.35 5.20 -0.40
CA MET A 492 -14.23 5.64 -1.23
C MET A 492 -13.83 7.10 -0.93
N ARG A 493 -14.81 8.00 -0.71
CA ARG A 493 -14.55 9.41 -0.34
C ARG A 493 -13.81 9.52 0.99
N GLN A 494 -14.29 8.82 2.02
CA GLN A 494 -13.71 8.82 3.35
C GLN A 494 -12.25 8.34 3.33
N LEU A 495 -11.98 7.30 2.55
CA LEU A 495 -10.63 6.78 2.38
C LEU A 495 -9.74 7.74 1.57
N ALA A 496 -10.29 8.39 0.53
CA ALA A 496 -9.57 9.33 -0.32
C ALA A 496 -9.13 10.57 0.45
N LEU A 497 -10.00 11.13 1.29
CA LEU A 497 -9.67 12.28 2.13
C LEU A 497 -8.44 12.00 3.01
N LYS A 498 -8.44 10.87 3.73
CA LYS A 498 -7.32 10.52 4.60
C LYS A 498 -6.05 10.17 3.83
N PHE A 499 -6.17 9.58 2.65
CA PHE A 499 -5.01 9.18 1.86
C PHE A 499 -4.34 10.38 1.17
N LEU A 500 -5.12 11.35 0.71
CA LEU A 500 -4.63 12.60 0.12
C LEU A 500 -4.06 13.60 1.14
N GLU A 501 -4.18 13.32 2.44
CA GLU A 501 -3.40 14.04 3.47
C GLU A 501 -1.89 13.76 3.34
N LYS A 502 -1.50 12.64 2.69
CA LYS A 502 -0.09 12.30 2.47
C LYS A 502 0.44 12.97 1.20
N ASP A 503 1.66 13.48 1.29
CA ASP A 503 2.36 14.06 0.13
C ASP A 503 2.71 12.99 -0.91
N GLU A 504 2.61 13.38 -2.19
CA GLU A 504 3.09 12.59 -3.32
C GLU A 504 4.41 13.17 -3.85
N LEU A 505 5.46 12.35 -3.84
CA LEU A 505 6.75 12.69 -4.43
C LEU A 505 6.63 12.85 -5.96
N THR A 506 7.59 13.54 -6.56
CA THR A 506 7.57 13.79 -8.00
C THR A 506 7.69 12.49 -8.79
N SER A 507 7.12 12.45 -10.00
CA SER A 507 7.07 11.27 -10.87
C SER A 507 6.31 10.05 -10.33
N PHE A 508 5.71 10.10 -9.15
CA PHE A 508 4.79 9.07 -8.65
C PHE A 508 3.34 9.37 -9.05
N HIS A 509 2.52 8.33 -9.20
CA HIS A 509 1.13 8.47 -9.68
C HIS A 509 0.09 7.70 -8.87
N PHE A 510 0.28 7.55 -7.56
CA PHE A 510 -0.64 6.77 -6.73
C PHE A 510 -1.97 7.48 -6.50
N GLN A 511 -1.98 8.81 -6.42
CA GLN A 511 -3.22 9.54 -6.21
C GLN A 511 -4.18 9.36 -7.39
N ARG A 512 -3.63 9.21 -8.60
CA ARG A 512 -4.35 8.83 -9.82
C ARG A 512 -5.15 7.55 -9.62
N ASP A 513 -4.51 6.50 -9.12
CA ASP A 513 -5.17 5.20 -8.89
C ASP A 513 -6.23 5.24 -7.78
N PHE A 514 -6.11 6.18 -6.85
CA PHE A 514 -7.05 6.38 -5.76
C PHE A 514 -8.31 7.13 -6.18
N LEU A 515 -8.19 8.10 -7.10
CA LEU A 515 -9.32 8.89 -7.59
C LEU A 515 -9.98 8.29 -8.84
N LYS A 516 -9.32 7.35 -9.52
CA LYS A 516 -9.87 6.60 -10.66
C LYS A 516 -11.26 5.97 -10.44
N PRO A 517 -11.63 5.47 -9.26
CA PRO A 517 -12.97 4.92 -9.06
C PRO A 517 -14.10 5.94 -9.27
N PHE A 518 -13.90 7.22 -8.92
CA PHE A 518 -14.93 8.25 -9.12
C PHE A 518 -15.18 8.52 -10.61
N ASP A 519 -14.11 8.63 -11.39
CA ASP A 519 -14.17 8.71 -12.85
C ASP A 519 -14.90 7.49 -13.43
N HIS A 520 -14.53 6.28 -12.99
CA HIS A 520 -15.16 5.05 -13.44
C HIS A 520 -16.67 5.01 -13.14
N VAL A 521 -17.08 5.38 -11.93
CA VAL A 521 -18.50 5.43 -11.52
C VAL A 521 -19.29 6.45 -12.34
N ILE A 522 -18.76 7.67 -12.52
CA ILE A 522 -19.42 8.72 -13.31
C ILE A 522 -19.60 8.28 -14.76
N ALA A 523 -18.61 7.60 -15.34
CA ALA A 523 -18.64 7.13 -16.71
C ALA A 523 -19.61 5.95 -16.94
N HIS A 524 -19.73 5.02 -16.00
CA HIS A 524 -20.41 3.74 -16.25
C HIS A 524 -21.73 3.55 -15.50
N SER A 525 -22.00 4.31 -14.44
CA SER A 525 -23.25 4.17 -13.71
C SER A 525 -24.44 4.53 -14.60
N ARG A 526 -25.57 3.83 -14.42
CA ARG A 526 -26.85 4.17 -15.07
C ARG A 526 -27.79 4.94 -14.14
N VAL A 527 -27.42 5.07 -12.87
CA VAL A 527 -28.22 5.69 -11.82
C VAL A 527 -27.75 7.13 -11.64
N THR A 528 -28.64 8.10 -11.89
CA THR A 528 -28.33 9.54 -11.83
C THR A 528 -27.81 9.94 -10.46
N GLU A 529 -28.46 9.46 -9.40
CA GLU A 529 -28.15 9.79 -8.01
C GLU A 529 -26.75 9.31 -7.61
N THR A 530 -26.30 8.20 -8.19
CA THR A 530 -24.96 7.63 -7.96
C THR A 530 -23.89 8.51 -8.61
N LYS A 531 -24.12 8.98 -9.84
CA LYS A 531 -23.22 9.93 -10.52
C LYS A 531 -23.16 11.28 -9.80
N GLU A 532 -24.32 11.80 -9.39
CA GLU A 532 -24.42 13.03 -8.61
C GLU A 532 -23.62 12.93 -7.30
N LEU A 533 -23.79 11.84 -6.55
CA LEU A 533 -23.03 11.63 -5.32
C LEU A 533 -21.52 11.53 -5.60
N ALA A 534 -21.09 10.84 -6.65
CA ALA A 534 -19.68 10.74 -7.01
C ALA A 534 -19.06 12.12 -7.30
N ILE A 535 -19.78 13.00 -8.02
CA ILE A 535 -19.33 14.38 -8.26
C ILE A 535 -19.28 15.18 -6.95
N ARG A 536 -20.31 15.06 -6.09
CA ARG A 536 -20.31 15.72 -4.77
C ARG A 536 -19.14 15.26 -3.90
N CYS A 537 -18.80 13.98 -3.95
CA CYS A 537 -17.64 13.43 -3.25
C CYS A 537 -16.33 14.02 -3.79
N LEU A 538 -16.16 14.10 -5.12
CA LEU A 538 -15.02 14.78 -5.74
C LEU A 538 -14.95 16.26 -5.32
N THR A 539 -16.08 16.96 -5.24
CA THR A 539 -16.13 18.34 -4.75
C THR A 539 -15.58 18.44 -3.33
N VAL A 540 -16.02 17.57 -2.42
CA VAL A 540 -15.51 17.54 -1.03
C VAL A 540 -14.01 17.27 -1.02
N ILE A 541 -13.54 16.27 -1.77
CA ILE A 541 -12.11 15.91 -1.85
C ILE A 541 -11.27 17.09 -2.34
N VAL A 542 -11.68 17.72 -3.44
CA VAL A 542 -10.95 18.87 -4.00
C VAL A 542 -10.90 20.01 -3.00
N LEU A 543 -12.03 20.39 -2.39
CA LEU A 543 -12.07 21.51 -1.45
C LEU A 543 -11.24 21.25 -0.18
N SER A 544 -11.17 20.00 0.28
CA SER A 544 -10.39 19.64 1.47
C SER A 544 -8.90 19.43 1.19
N CYS A 545 -8.55 18.93 0.00
CA CYS A 545 -7.21 18.42 -0.27
C CYS A 545 -6.51 19.09 -1.47
N ALA A 546 -7.05 20.15 -2.09
CA ALA A 546 -6.51 20.76 -3.32
C ALA A 546 -5.00 21.01 -3.29
N ARG A 547 -4.44 21.43 -2.14
CA ARG A 547 -3.00 21.69 -1.98
C ARG A 547 -2.13 20.44 -2.02
N ASN A 548 -2.69 19.27 -1.74
CA ASN A 548 -1.99 17.99 -1.73
C ASN A 548 -2.30 17.14 -2.97
N ILE A 549 -3.32 17.50 -3.76
CA ILE A 549 -3.60 16.83 -5.02
C ILE A 549 -2.48 17.14 -6.02
N ARG A 550 -1.93 16.09 -6.61
CA ARG A 550 -0.83 16.05 -7.59
C ARG A 550 -1.28 15.24 -8.81
N SER A 551 -0.83 13.99 -8.96
CA SER A 551 -1.26 13.12 -10.07
C SER A 551 -2.77 12.87 -10.09
N GLY A 552 -3.44 13.04 -8.95
CA GLY A 552 -4.89 12.92 -8.82
C GLY A 552 -5.70 13.94 -9.64
N TRP A 553 -5.12 15.09 -10.01
CA TRP A 553 -5.80 16.10 -10.84
C TRP A 553 -6.26 15.52 -12.18
N LYS A 554 -5.49 14.60 -12.76
CA LYS A 554 -5.83 13.91 -14.00
C LYS A 554 -7.19 13.22 -13.92
N ASN A 555 -7.43 12.42 -12.88
CA ASN A 555 -8.72 11.72 -12.72
C ASN A 555 -9.86 12.67 -12.34
N THR A 556 -9.59 13.72 -11.58
CA THR A 556 -10.59 14.76 -11.30
C THR A 556 -11.06 15.41 -12.61
N PHE A 557 -10.13 15.88 -13.46
CA PHE A 557 -10.50 16.48 -14.75
C PHE A 557 -11.10 15.48 -15.72
N GLN A 558 -10.63 14.23 -15.73
CA GLN A 558 -11.23 13.17 -16.55
C GLN A 558 -12.68 12.91 -16.15
N ALA A 559 -12.97 12.78 -14.85
CA ALA A 559 -14.33 12.63 -14.33
C ALA A 559 -15.24 13.81 -14.74
N LEU A 560 -14.73 15.05 -14.61
CA LEU A 560 -15.46 16.25 -15.02
C LEU A 560 -15.68 16.35 -16.53
N THR A 561 -14.71 15.88 -17.33
CA THR A 561 -14.79 15.84 -18.79
C THR A 561 -15.86 14.84 -19.25
N VAL A 562 -15.95 13.68 -18.59
CA VAL A 562 -17.01 12.70 -18.84
C VAL A 562 -18.37 13.27 -18.44
N ALA A 563 -18.46 13.88 -17.25
CA ALA A 563 -19.68 14.52 -16.77
C ALA A 563 -20.17 15.65 -17.69
N ALA A 564 -19.26 16.37 -18.37
CA ALA A 564 -19.60 17.41 -19.34
C ALA A 564 -20.47 16.90 -20.50
N ARG A 565 -20.41 15.60 -20.81
CA ARG A 565 -21.14 14.95 -21.91
C ARG A 565 -22.38 14.18 -21.44
N ASP A 566 -22.70 14.25 -20.14
CA ASP A 566 -23.84 13.52 -19.59
C ASP A 566 -25.18 14.05 -20.15
N GLN A 567 -26.17 13.16 -20.23
CA GLN A 567 -27.50 13.51 -20.72
C GLN A 567 -28.27 14.31 -19.68
N ASN A 568 -27.99 14.09 -18.38
CA ASN A 568 -28.66 14.77 -17.29
C ASN A 568 -28.02 16.15 -17.02
N GLN A 569 -28.80 17.22 -17.20
CA GLN A 569 -28.32 18.59 -17.00
C GLN A 569 -27.93 18.92 -15.56
N GLY A 570 -28.49 18.23 -14.55
CA GLY A 570 -28.07 18.38 -13.16
C GLY A 570 -26.64 17.90 -12.92
N ILE A 571 -26.26 16.78 -13.53
CA ILE A 571 -24.89 16.22 -13.48
C ILE A 571 -23.90 17.20 -14.13
N VAL A 572 -24.24 17.68 -15.33
CA VAL A 572 -23.41 18.66 -16.06
C VAL A 572 -23.26 19.94 -15.24
N GLN A 573 -24.33 20.41 -14.58
CA GLN A 573 -24.29 21.60 -13.74
C GLN A 573 -23.38 21.42 -12.51
N LEU A 574 -23.55 20.33 -11.77
CA LEU A 574 -22.76 20.07 -10.55
C LEU A 574 -21.26 19.97 -10.86
N SER A 575 -20.92 19.32 -11.97
CA SER A 575 -19.53 19.16 -12.41
C SER A 575 -18.95 20.47 -12.96
N TYR A 576 -19.76 21.27 -13.67
CA TYR A 576 -19.37 22.62 -14.10
C TYR A 576 -19.08 23.55 -12.90
N ASP A 577 -19.90 23.51 -11.85
CA ASP A 577 -19.70 24.33 -10.65
C ASP A 577 -18.39 23.97 -9.93
N LEU A 578 -18.05 22.68 -9.87
CA LEU A 578 -16.76 22.22 -9.37
C LEU A 578 -15.61 22.72 -10.25
N LEU A 579 -15.72 22.61 -11.58
CA LEU A 579 -14.70 23.10 -12.51
C LEU A 579 -14.45 24.60 -12.32
N CYS A 580 -15.50 25.40 -12.16
CA CYS A 580 -15.40 26.83 -11.91
C CYS A 580 -14.60 27.13 -10.63
N ARG A 581 -14.87 26.40 -9.54
CA ARG A 581 -14.10 26.54 -8.29
C ARG A 581 -12.65 26.14 -8.48
N ILE A 582 -12.38 25.04 -9.18
CA ILE A 582 -11.00 24.60 -9.48
C ILE A 582 -10.22 25.69 -10.19
N VAL A 583 -10.77 26.25 -11.27
CA VAL A 583 -10.09 27.27 -12.07
C VAL A 583 -9.90 28.58 -11.30
N ASN A 584 -10.91 29.01 -10.54
CA ASN A 584 -10.87 30.30 -9.86
C ASN A 584 -10.05 30.28 -8.56
N GLU A 585 -10.07 29.18 -7.81
CA GLU A 585 -9.50 29.11 -6.46
C GLU A 585 -8.21 28.27 -6.41
N PHE A 586 -8.07 27.25 -7.26
CA PHE A 586 -7.01 26.24 -7.12
C PHE A 586 -6.07 26.13 -8.34
N PHE A 587 -6.34 26.84 -9.44
CA PHE A 587 -5.49 26.81 -10.64
C PHE A 587 -4.02 27.14 -10.38
N PRO A 588 -3.66 28.12 -9.52
CA PRO A 588 -2.26 28.37 -9.17
C PRO A 588 -1.57 27.17 -8.51
N HIS A 589 -2.32 26.36 -7.74
CA HIS A 589 -1.79 25.15 -7.12
C HIS A 589 -1.57 24.02 -8.13
N ILE A 590 -2.37 23.97 -9.20
CA ILE A 590 -2.22 22.99 -10.28
C ILE A 590 -0.95 23.30 -11.08
N ILE A 591 -0.78 24.54 -11.54
CA ILE A 591 0.35 24.94 -12.41
C ILE A 591 1.66 25.16 -11.65
N GLY A 592 1.60 25.45 -10.35
CA GLY A 592 2.76 25.75 -9.51
C GLY A 592 3.65 24.54 -9.22
N ASP A 593 3.16 23.32 -9.45
CA ASP A 593 3.95 22.11 -9.31
C ASP A 593 4.85 21.90 -10.54
N ARG A 594 6.17 21.89 -10.34
CA ARG A 594 7.15 21.74 -11.44
C ARG A 594 7.08 20.40 -12.16
N SER A 595 6.56 19.36 -11.51
CA SER A 595 6.53 18.00 -12.04
C SER A 595 5.19 17.65 -12.66
N PHE A 596 4.10 18.19 -12.10
CA PHE A 596 2.73 17.87 -12.53
C PHE A 596 2.01 19.02 -13.23
N GLY A 597 2.53 20.24 -13.17
CA GLY A 597 1.81 21.43 -13.61
C GLY A 597 1.50 21.47 -15.10
N SER A 598 2.38 20.92 -15.94
CA SER A 598 2.12 20.81 -17.38
C SER A 598 0.99 19.83 -17.69
N VAL A 599 0.97 18.67 -17.03
CA VAL A 599 -0.08 17.65 -17.19
C VAL A 599 -1.42 18.17 -16.66
N GLY A 600 -1.41 18.73 -15.45
CA GLY A 600 -2.60 19.32 -14.84
C GLY A 600 -3.17 20.49 -15.65
N TYR A 601 -2.31 21.33 -16.25
CA TYR A 601 -2.73 22.37 -17.18
C TYR A 601 -3.44 21.77 -18.40
N VAL A 602 -2.82 20.80 -19.08
CA VAL A 602 -3.40 20.16 -20.27
C VAL A 602 -4.74 19.51 -19.95
N ASP A 603 -4.84 18.77 -18.86
CA ASP A 603 -6.08 18.11 -18.42
C ASP A 603 -7.18 19.13 -18.09
N CYS A 604 -6.83 20.24 -17.44
CA CYS A 604 -7.76 21.33 -17.16
C CYS A 604 -8.29 21.99 -18.45
N ILE A 605 -7.40 22.27 -19.42
CA ILE A 605 -7.79 22.88 -20.70
C ILE A 605 -8.67 21.92 -21.50
N ASN A 606 -8.32 20.63 -21.58
CA ASN A 606 -9.14 19.63 -22.24
C ASN A 606 -10.53 19.53 -21.60
N CYS A 607 -10.61 19.59 -20.27
CA CYS A 607 -11.87 19.62 -19.54
C CYS A 607 -12.71 20.86 -19.91
N LEU A 608 -12.12 22.05 -19.89
CA LEU A 608 -12.81 23.30 -20.29
C LEU A 608 -13.29 23.25 -21.74
N CYS A 609 -12.49 22.71 -22.66
CA CYS A 609 -12.88 22.51 -24.06
C CYS A 609 -14.12 21.60 -24.18
N ALA A 610 -14.25 20.57 -23.34
CA ALA A 610 -15.42 19.70 -23.35
C ALA A 610 -16.71 20.42 -22.92
N TYR A 611 -16.63 21.36 -21.98
CA TYR A 611 -17.77 22.22 -21.61
C TYR A 611 -18.06 23.29 -22.66
N ALA A 612 -17.02 23.91 -23.23
CA ALA A 612 -17.17 24.89 -24.30
C ALA A 612 -17.83 24.28 -25.55
N ALA A 613 -17.56 23.01 -25.86
CA ALA A 613 -18.14 22.29 -26.99
C ALA A 613 -19.53 21.69 -26.70
N ASN A 614 -20.10 21.89 -25.52
CA ASN A 614 -21.43 21.37 -25.20
C ASN A 614 -22.51 22.42 -25.54
N ASP A 615 -23.16 22.24 -26.70
CA ASP A 615 -24.20 23.13 -27.21
C ASP A 615 -25.44 23.25 -26.29
N LYS A 616 -25.64 22.31 -25.37
CA LYS A 616 -26.78 22.31 -24.44
C LYS A 616 -26.59 23.26 -23.26
N LEU A 617 -25.40 23.81 -23.07
CA LEU A 617 -25.04 24.63 -21.90
C LEU A 617 -25.35 26.13 -22.04
N GLY A 618 -25.70 26.60 -23.24
CA GLY A 618 -26.02 28.02 -23.48
C GLY A 618 -24.90 28.93 -23.00
N ASP A 619 -25.21 29.93 -22.17
CA ASP A 619 -24.24 30.91 -21.66
C ASP A 619 -23.04 30.27 -20.91
N LYS A 620 -23.21 29.07 -20.33
CA LYS A 620 -22.11 28.39 -19.62
C LYS A 620 -20.99 27.92 -20.54
N SER A 621 -21.28 27.59 -21.81
CA SER A 621 -20.23 27.29 -22.78
C SER A 621 -19.40 28.54 -23.10
N ILE A 622 -20.03 29.72 -23.15
CA ILE A 622 -19.36 31.01 -23.31
C ILE A 622 -18.47 31.31 -22.09
N PHE A 623 -18.99 31.09 -20.87
CA PHE A 623 -18.17 31.26 -19.66
C PHE A 623 -16.99 30.28 -19.60
N ALA A 624 -17.14 29.05 -20.09
CA ALA A 624 -16.02 28.12 -20.21
C ALA A 624 -14.94 28.64 -21.18
N ILE A 625 -15.34 29.31 -22.27
CA ILE A 625 -14.41 29.97 -23.22
C ILE A 625 -13.69 31.16 -22.56
N ASP A 626 -14.39 31.95 -21.74
CA ASP A 626 -13.77 33.02 -20.94
C ASP A 626 -12.74 32.43 -19.94
N MET A 627 -13.06 31.31 -19.29
CA MET A 627 -12.14 30.60 -18.40
C MET A 627 -10.88 30.11 -19.12
N LEU A 628 -10.97 29.62 -20.36
CA LEU A 628 -9.78 29.27 -21.17
C LEU A 628 -8.83 30.47 -21.33
N SER A 629 -9.39 31.65 -21.56
CA SER A 629 -8.62 32.91 -21.68
C SER A 629 -7.94 33.25 -20.35
N ARG A 630 -8.63 33.09 -19.21
CA ARG A 630 -8.06 33.29 -17.87
C ARG A 630 -6.96 32.30 -17.54
N CYS A 631 -7.14 31.01 -17.83
CA CYS A 631 -6.11 29.98 -17.63
C CYS A 631 -4.83 30.33 -18.38
N THR A 632 -4.95 30.84 -19.61
CA THR A 632 -3.82 31.30 -20.43
C THR A 632 -3.11 32.49 -19.79
N ALA A 633 -3.86 33.48 -19.30
CA ALA A 633 -3.28 34.64 -18.60
C ALA A 633 -2.56 34.26 -17.29
N LEU A 634 -3.14 33.35 -16.51
CA LEU A 634 -2.55 32.86 -15.26
C LEU A 634 -1.27 32.05 -15.53
N PHE A 635 -1.27 31.19 -16.55
CA PHE A 635 -0.09 30.44 -16.96
C PHE A 635 1.06 31.36 -17.45
N MET A 636 0.71 32.41 -18.21
CA MET A 636 1.67 33.44 -18.62
C MET A 636 2.26 34.20 -17.43
N ALA A 637 1.45 34.49 -16.41
CA ALA A 637 1.91 35.15 -15.19
C ALA A 637 2.86 34.27 -14.35
N SER A 638 2.57 32.97 -14.25
CA SER A 638 3.42 32.02 -13.52
C SER A 638 4.73 31.68 -14.23
N SER A 639 4.80 31.89 -15.55
CA SER A 639 5.97 31.60 -16.38
C SER A 639 6.97 32.76 -16.48
N ARG A 640 6.67 33.92 -15.88
CA ARG A 640 7.62 35.05 -15.86
C ARG A 640 8.77 34.72 -14.89
N PRO A 641 10.04 34.74 -15.34
CA PRO A 641 11.17 34.61 -14.43
C PRO A 641 11.11 35.74 -13.40
N SER A 642 11.31 35.39 -12.13
CA SER A 642 11.47 36.36 -11.05
C SER A 642 12.79 37.10 -11.23
N ASP A 643 12.80 38.13 -12.07
CA ASP A 643 13.91 39.07 -12.13
C ASP A 643 13.93 39.91 -10.85
N THR A 644 15.08 39.82 -10.15
CA THR A 644 15.72 40.75 -9.21
C THR A 644 16.05 40.16 -7.83
N GLN A 645 17.12 39.35 -7.77
CA GLN A 645 18.13 39.56 -6.72
C GLN A 645 19.17 40.53 -7.27
N PRO A 646 19.47 41.66 -6.62
CA PRO A 646 20.51 42.56 -7.10
C PRO A 646 21.87 41.88 -6.95
N HIS A 647 22.50 41.59 -8.08
CA HIS A 647 23.92 41.26 -8.11
C HIS A 647 24.70 42.41 -7.48
N HIS A 648 25.49 42.07 -6.47
CA HIS A 648 26.48 42.96 -5.87
C HIS A 648 27.55 43.23 -6.94
N ASP A 649 27.49 44.40 -7.58
CA ASP A 649 28.53 44.85 -8.49
C ASP A 649 29.86 44.92 -7.75
N SER A 650 30.80 44.12 -8.23
CA SER A 650 32.20 44.16 -7.84
C SER A 650 32.84 45.32 -8.60
N ALA A 651 33.39 46.28 -7.85
CA ALA A 651 34.08 47.45 -8.36
C ALA A 651 35.21 47.08 -9.35
N PRO A 652 35.38 47.79 -10.48
CA PRO A 652 36.59 47.69 -11.27
C PRO A 652 37.67 48.61 -10.69
N GLY A 653 38.88 48.06 -10.60
CA GLY A 653 40.07 48.70 -10.06
C GLY A 653 40.50 49.96 -10.81
N ARG A 654 41.04 50.88 -10.02
CA ARG A 654 41.77 52.07 -10.42
C ARG A 654 42.94 51.70 -11.36
N THR A 655 43.07 52.43 -12.46
CA THR A 655 44.39 52.82 -12.97
C THR A 655 44.34 54.29 -13.39
N GLU A 656 45.32 55.03 -12.89
CA GLU A 656 45.51 56.47 -13.01
C GLU A 656 46.05 56.85 -14.41
N SER A 657 45.59 57.97 -14.97
CA SER A 657 46.46 58.94 -15.64
C SER A 657 45.73 60.27 -15.83
N SER A 658 46.47 61.34 -15.52
CA SER A 658 46.05 62.72 -15.29
C SER A 658 45.69 63.52 -16.56
N PRO A 659 45.09 64.73 -16.43
CA PRO A 659 44.47 65.47 -17.53
C PRO A 659 45.40 66.53 -18.13
N ASP A 660 45.24 66.86 -19.41
CA ASP A 660 45.55 68.20 -19.89
C ASP A 660 44.71 68.63 -21.11
N ARG A 661 44.66 69.95 -21.26
CA ARG A 661 43.70 70.86 -21.91
C ARG A 661 43.65 70.85 -23.44
N GLY A 662 42.53 71.37 -23.97
CA GLY A 662 42.43 71.97 -25.32
C GLY A 662 41.00 71.85 -25.90
N ALA A 663 40.08 72.77 -25.60
CA ALA A 663 39.74 73.94 -26.44
C ALA A 663 39.24 73.59 -27.86
N HIS A 664 37.92 73.66 -28.10
CA HIS A 664 37.28 74.60 -29.05
C HIS A 664 35.78 74.31 -29.28
N HIS A 665 34.95 75.31 -28.95
CA HIS A 665 33.62 75.61 -29.52
C HIS A 665 33.75 76.09 -30.99
N PRO A 666 32.70 76.15 -31.84
CA PRO A 666 31.37 76.78 -31.62
C PRO A 666 30.16 75.90 -32.08
N ALA A 667 28.93 76.03 -31.57
CA ALA A 667 27.95 77.13 -31.54
C ALA A 667 27.19 77.36 -32.88
N GLY A 668 25.85 77.32 -32.79
CA GLY A 668 24.86 77.72 -33.81
C GLY A 668 23.85 76.59 -34.10
N GLY A 669 22.52 76.72 -33.99
CA GLY A 669 21.60 77.84 -33.74
C GLY A 669 20.20 77.44 -34.26
N GLY A 670 19.12 77.99 -33.66
CA GLY A 670 17.70 77.89 -34.11
C GLY A 670 16.92 76.71 -33.48
N GLN A 671 15.83 76.84 -32.70
CA GLN A 671 14.52 77.53 -32.93
C GLN A 671 14.00 77.27 -34.35
N GLU A 672 12.78 76.78 -34.63
CA GLU A 672 11.47 76.86 -33.95
C GLU A 672 10.49 75.86 -34.62
N ASP A 673 9.50 75.41 -33.82
CA ASP A 673 8.08 75.10 -34.09
C ASP A 673 7.57 74.39 -35.37
N GLY A 674 6.70 73.41 -35.12
CA GLY A 674 5.81 72.73 -36.08
C GLY A 674 5.12 71.52 -35.47
#